data_AF-A0A0G4FCE6-F1
#
_entry.id   AF-A0A0G4FCE6-F1
#
_cell.length_a   1.000
_cell.length_b   1.000
_cell.length_c   1.000
_cell.angle_alpha   90.00
_cell.angle_beta   90.00
_cell.angle_gamma   90.00
#
_symmetry.space_group_name_H-M   'P 1'
#
loop_
_entity.id
_entity.type
_entity.pdbx_description
1 polymer ?
#
loop_
_entity_poly.entity_id
_entity_poly.type
_entity_poly.pdbx_seq_one_letter_code
_entity_poly.pdbx_strand_id
1 'polypeptide(L)'
;MLAENGDYTKLRDLLEKYHDHPIVQSALHPPETQKDFRKHLGKHIRSIEEQMHRMESEVVSQYLKSSDSLLALHREAANCETILSKMEDLLSDFQKDLTGISSQIRKLQTDSMTMNIKLQNRKSAHEVLSAYLDQIVVTPQLIKTICDGEVNERYLEALEELTRKLEHARQPGMQEHPASAASVPELEKLESKAVARVRDFLVAQVNLLKKPRTNIQIIQQNVLLRCAAFNHFLAEHHPPSFDAVKQTYTGTMSRILQGQFKTYALSLGKLNLDTAPTKTDLLGAPESGIPAGATLGGFLGLSKPSAILQSRGNVFSMAGRDSILDEIAHESPPVVPSTQSVAGRKLYHEQLFRAEQVLLADTATSETQFLRPFFGVTGQALSEVFQLVMGRSLQASLESLENFLFGCHDALCLLLMLRVVEGTRHTLAKRRIDVLAGYLKQVEALVEPRFRLCLQRHAASLGQASTPSTVKQLFPQATAQGPMRSHPHFVSRRVAEFLAALQALSAPLEFPSASTSGREREVGGLSPLPPPAAGRDRERPPPTPQWQAPMLTAVLTLGTAYEQLVMTLSSELSNVRDREVFVINNVDLVISVLEERRRDKLEKHADSRNRRTSVDGPLSPTLARSSPPLPSGPSSSSSSSAVAAAAARTTSPLWGGGGRPPPPPPPPSGEPASSSSSSSSTAFVGGEPSSSSSSAFGTVLQRLETRLREQVGLFVEALLEKRMKDLIAFVKKKEALGEQEEGGEKGGGGAPSDLETRQMERLVRMFAADWLKAMEEIQKEVMGAFTNFNCGAKILKQALAQLLLYYSRFQRILQTALQSAPSQPAFFRDLVPNSTLLSEIKKHSKAF
;
A
#
# COMPACT_ATOMS: atom_id res chain seq x y z
N MET A 1 -33.67 24.13 -140.19
CA MET A 1 -34.63 25.13 -140.74
C MET A 1 -33.78 26.21 -141.41
N LEU A 2 -33.82 26.50 -142.71
CA LEU A 2 -34.80 26.38 -143.81
C LEU A 2 -33.99 26.24 -145.14
N ALA A 3 -34.16 25.25 -146.01
CA ALA A 3 -35.26 24.89 -146.94
C ALA A 3 -34.98 25.32 -148.42
N GLU A 4 -34.68 24.33 -149.26
CA GLU A 4 -35.00 24.11 -150.69
C GLU A 4 -34.85 25.18 -151.81
N ASN A 5 -34.21 24.71 -152.91
CA ASN A 5 -34.45 24.94 -154.36
C ASN A 5 -34.10 26.28 -155.06
N GLY A 6 -33.53 26.17 -156.27
CA GLY A 6 -32.94 27.26 -157.08
C GLY A 6 -33.62 27.58 -158.42
N ASP A 7 -33.18 28.64 -159.11
CA ASP A 7 -33.48 28.96 -160.52
C ASP A 7 -32.53 30.03 -161.15
N TYR A 8 -32.45 30.08 -162.50
CA TYR A 8 -31.31 30.46 -163.37
C TYR A 8 -31.46 31.73 -164.24
N THR A 9 -32.26 32.73 -163.89
CA THR A 9 -32.48 33.94 -164.73
C THR A 9 -31.23 34.81 -164.97
N LYS A 10 -30.23 34.79 -164.08
CA LYS A 10 -28.96 35.54 -164.25
C LYS A 10 -28.13 35.14 -165.46
N LEU A 11 -28.35 33.95 -166.02
CA LEU A 11 -27.57 33.47 -167.16
C LEU A 11 -27.82 34.32 -168.42
N ARG A 12 -29.04 34.89 -168.56
CA ARG A 12 -29.43 35.67 -169.74
C ARG A 12 -28.66 36.99 -169.84
N ASP A 13 -28.53 37.72 -168.73
CA ASP A 13 -27.81 39.01 -168.70
C ASP A 13 -26.31 38.85 -169.01
N LEU A 14 -25.74 37.68 -168.68
CA LEU A 14 -24.33 37.39 -168.95
C LEU A 14 -24.06 37.07 -170.42
N LEU A 15 -25.00 36.47 -171.15
CA LEU A 15 -24.82 36.25 -172.58
C LEU A 15 -24.73 37.57 -173.37
N GLU A 16 -25.41 38.63 -172.91
CA GLU A 16 -25.42 39.93 -173.59
C GLU A 16 -24.16 40.77 -173.30
N LYS A 17 -23.62 40.74 -172.07
CA LYS A 17 -22.39 41.47 -171.71
C LYS A 17 -21.12 40.92 -172.38
N TYR A 18 -21.13 39.64 -172.79
CA TYR A 18 -20.00 38.94 -173.41
C TYR A 18 -20.22 38.62 -174.90
N HIS A 19 -21.19 39.27 -175.55
CA HIS A 19 -21.45 39.17 -176.99
C HIS A 19 -20.19 39.37 -177.86
N ASP A 20 -19.26 40.26 -177.46
CA ASP A 20 -18.03 40.55 -178.21
C ASP A 20 -16.83 39.66 -177.83
N HIS A 21 -16.98 38.72 -176.88
CA HIS A 21 -15.91 37.81 -176.48
C HIS A 21 -15.72 36.70 -177.55
N PRO A 22 -14.48 36.36 -177.97
CA PRO A 22 -14.22 35.44 -179.09
C PRO A 22 -14.87 34.04 -178.93
N ILE A 23 -15.22 33.68 -177.70
CA ILE A 23 -15.90 32.43 -177.34
C ILE A 23 -17.35 32.42 -177.83
N VAL A 24 -18.08 33.54 -177.69
CA VAL A 24 -19.54 33.61 -177.95
C VAL A 24 -19.83 33.64 -179.45
N GLN A 25 -18.99 34.29 -180.26
CA GLN A 25 -19.12 34.35 -181.72
C GLN A 25 -18.80 33.01 -182.42
N SER A 26 -17.90 32.20 -181.86
CA SER A 26 -17.55 30.88 -182.39
C SER A 26 -18.63 29.80 -182.15
N ALA A 27 -19.58 30.07 -181.25
CA ALA A 27 -20.52 29.07 -180.75
C ALA A 27 -21.87 29.04 -181.49
N LEU A 28 -22.26 30.09 -182.24
CA LEU A 28 -23.64 30.24 -182.75
C LEU A 28 -23.92 29.80 -184.21
N HIS A 29 -22.91 29.63 -185.08
CA HIS A 29 -23.13 29.21 -186.48
C HIS A 29 -22.28 27.96 -186.82
N PRO A 30 -22.89 26.79 -187.10
CA PRO A 30 -22.15 25.54 -187.25
C PRO A 30 -21.84 25.23 -188.73
N PRO A 31 -20.61 24.77 -189.05
CA PRO A 31 -20.47 23.84 -190.16
C PRO A 31 -19.55 22.67 -189.82
N GLU A 32 -20.08 21.47 -190.03
CA GLU A 32 -19.41 20.25 -190.49
C GLU A 32 -17.92 20.09 -190.16
N THR A 33 -17.60 19.67 -188.94
CA THR A 33 -16.88 18.41 -188.63
C THR A 33 -16.24 18.46 -187.24
N GLN A 34 -16.46 17.40 -186.47
CA GLN A 34 -16.26 17.26 -185.02
C GLN A 34 -14.78 17.22 -184.54
N LYS A 35 -13.80 17.51 -185.40
CA LYS A 35 -12.39 17.18 -185.12
C LYS A 35 -11.56 18.32 -184.53
N ASP A 36 -11.90 19.57 -184.80
CA ASP A 36 -10.98 20.68 -184.49
C ASP A 36 -11.24 21.41 -183.15
N PHE A 37 -12.44 21.35 -182.55
CA PHE A 37 -12.70 22.05 -181.27
C PHE A 37 -12.06 21.37 -180.04
N ARG A 38 -11.96 20.03 -180.01
CA ARG A 38 -11.36 19.27 -178.88
C ARG A 38 -9.88 19.60 -178.65
N LYS A 39 -9.15 20.01 -179.69
CA LYS A 39 -7.72 20.33 -179.57
C LYS A 39 -7.45 21.67 -178.88
N HIS A 40 -8.37 22.63 -178.94
CA HIS A 40 -8.18 23.95 -178.35
C HIS A 40 -8.42 23.95 -176.83
N LEU A 41 -9.45 23.21 -176.36
CA LEU A 41 -9.78 23.12 -174.93
C LEU A 41 -8.68 22.42 -174.09
N GLY A 42 -8.06 21.38 -174.63
CA GLY A 42 -7.06 20.59 -173.91
C GLY A 42 -5.72 21.28 -173.68
N LYS A 43 -5.40 22.38 -174.39
CA LYS A 43 -4.17 23.15 -174.15
C LYS A 43 -4.31 24.11 -172.96
N HIS A 44 -5.51 24.59 -172.65
CA HIS A 44 -5.69 25.62 -171.62
C HIS A 44 -5.72 25.03 -170.19
N ILE A 45 -6.28 23.84 -170.00
CA ILE A 45 -6.38 23.17 -168.69
C ILE A 45 -5.01 22.91 -168.06
N ARG A 46 -4.03 22.47 -168.84
CA ARG A 46 -2.66 22.18 -168.34
C ARG A 46 -1.94 23.39 -167.76
N SER A 47 -2.21 24.59 -168.26
CA SER A 47 -1.53 25.80 -167.75
C SER A 47 -2.01 26.20 -166.34
N ILE A 48 -3.24 25.83 -165.96
CA ILE A 48 -3.83 26.20 -164.67
C ILE A 48 -3.33 25.27 -163.56
N GLU A 49 -3.23 23.96 -163.84
CA GLU A 49 -2.71 22.97 -162.88
C GLU A 49 -1.28 23.30 -162.42
N GLU A 50 -0.45 23.85 -163.31
CA GLU A 50 0.94 24.18 -163.04
C GLU A 50 1.14 25.39 -162.12
N GLN A 51 0.16 26.32 -162.06
CA GLN A 51 0.23 27.48 -161.15
C GLN A 51 -0.19 27.12 -159.72
N MET A 52 -1.17 26.22 -159.56
CA MET A 52 -1.73 25.87 -158.25
C MET A 52 -0.70 25.18 -157.35
N HIS A 53 0.09 24.24 -157.90
CA HIS A 53 1.08 23.50 -157.12
C HIS A 53 2.24 24.35 -156.58
N ARG A 54 2.60 25.48 -157.22
CA ARG A 54 3.68 26.34 -156.74
C ARG A 54 3.32 27.05 -155.44
N MET A 55 2.07 27.49 -155.30
CA MET A 55 1.61 28.28 -154.16
C MET A 55 1.50 27.43 -152.88
N GLU A 56 1.00 26.20 -153.01
CA GLU A 56 0.89 25.27 -151.88
C GLU A 56 2.26 24.93 -151.27
N SER A 57 3.28 24.77 -152.12
CA SER A 57 4.63 24.44 -151.65
C SER A 57 5.27 25.58 -150.84
N GLU A 58 4.90 26.84 -151.08
CA GLU A 58 5.52 28.00 -150.41
C GLU A 58 4.96 28.21 -148.99
N VAL A 59 3.65 28.04 -148.78
CA VAL A 59 2.99 28.22 -147.48
C VAL A 59 3.42 27.16 -146.45
N VAL A 60 3.50 25.90 -146.88
CA VAL A 60 3.95 24.79 -146.01
C VAL A 60 5.37 25.04 -145.49
N SER A 61 6.24 25.64 -146.31
CA SER A 61 7.61 25.98 -145.93
C SER A 61 7.70 27.02 -144.81
N GLN A 62 6.82 28.03 -144.78
CA GLN A 62 6.82 29.05 -143.72
C GLN A 62 6.34 28.50 -142.36
N TYR A 63 5.29 27.68 -142.35
CA TYR A 63 4.79 27.07 -141.12
C TYR A 63 5.79 26.11 -140.49
N LEU A 64 6.49 25.32 -141.31
CA LEU A 64 7.55 24.44 -140.84
C LEU A 64 8.70 25.20 -140.18
N LYS A 65 9.05 26.40 -140.65
CA LYS A 65 10.13 27.21 -140.06
C LYS A 65 9.81 27.79 -138.68
N SER A 66 8.53 28.01 -138.36
CA SER A 66 8.14 28.74 -137.13
C SER A 66 7.70 27.83 -135.97
N SER A 67 7.65 26.51 -136.18
CA SER A 67 7.15 25.52 -135.22
C SER A 67 8.01 25.39 -133.94
N ASP A 68 9.33 25.46 -134.08
CA ASP A 68 10.25 25.12 -132.98
C ASP A 68 10.23 26.16 -131.84
N SER A 69 10.08 27.45 -132.15
CA SER A 69 10.07 28.51 -131.13
C SER A 69 8.82 28.46 -130.24
N LEU A 70 7.68 28.07 -130.80
CA LEU A 70 6.40 28.01 -130.08
C LEU A 70 6.36 26.82 -129.10
N LEU A 71 6.97 25.70 -129.50
CA LEU A 71 7.16 24.53 -128.65
C LEU A 71 8.11 24.80 -127.48
N ALA A 72 9.14 25.64 -127.66
CA ALA A 72 10.08 25.99 -126.59
C ALA A 72 9.41 26.78 -125.45
N LEU A 73 8.59 27.79 -125.77
CA LEU A 73 7.93 28.62 -124.75
C LEU A 73 6.90 27.82 -123.93
N HIS A 74 6.14 26.93 -124.59
CA HIS A 74 5.17 26.08 -123.90
C HIS A 74 5.84 25.12 -122.91
N ARG A 75 7.04 24.61 -123.25
CA ARG A 75 7.85 23.78 -122.32
C ARG A 75 8.29 24.55 -121.09
N GLU A 76 8.64 25.84 -121.22
CA GLU A 76 9.14 26.63 -120.09
C GLU A 76 8.02 27.03 -119.12
N ALA A 77 6.84 27.42 -119.62
CA ALA A 77 5.68 27.72 -118.78
C ALA A 77 5.21 26.47 -117.99
N ALA A 78 5.16 25.31 -118.64
CA ALA A 78 4.84 24.05 -117.98
C ALA A 78 5.85 23.68 -116.88
N ASN A 79 7.13 24.03 -117.06
CA ASN A 79 8.15 23.82 -116.02
C ASN A 79 7.91 24.68 -114.77
N CYS A 80 7.48 25.94 -114.91
CA CYS A 80 7.22 26.81 -113.75
C CYS A 80 6.00 26.36 -112.94
N GLU A 81 4.91 25.95 -113.61
CA GLU A 81 3.76 25.33 -112.93
C GLU A 81 4.16 24.05 -112.19
N THR A 82 5.03 23.24 -112.81
CA THR A 82 5.58 22.04 -112.17
C THR A 82 6.39 22.37 -110.91
N ILE A 83 7.16 23.46 -110.89
CA ILE A 83 7.95 23.86 -109.71
C ILE A 83 7.05 24.40 -108.59
N LEU A 84 6.05 25.23 -108.92
CA LEU A 84 5.13 25.78 -107.94
C LEU A 84 4.27 24.69 -107.30
N SER A 85 3.78 23.74 -108.10
CA SER A 85 3.09 22.54 -107.58
C SER A 85 3.97 21.80 -106.58
N LYS A 86 5.27 21.62 -106.87
CA LYS A 86 6.20 20.95 -105.94
C LYS A 86 6.40 21.71 -104.63
N MET A 87 6.42 23.04 -104.64
CA MET A 87 6.56 23.83 -103.39
C MET A 87 5.28 23.80 -102.56
N GLU A 88 4.12 23.83 -103.21
CA GLU A 88 2.83 23.68 -102.53
C GLU A 88 2.70 22.29 -101.90
N ASP A 89 3.06 21.24 -102.63
CA ASP A 89 3.08 19.86 -102.14
C ASP A 89 4.00 19.74 -100.91
N LEU A 90 5.22 20.29 -100.97
CA LEU A 90 6.18 20.22 -99.87
C LEU A 90 5.69 20.96 -98.61
N LEU A 91 5.08 22.14 -98.76
CA LEU A 91 4.53 22.90 -97.61
C LEU A 91 3.28 22.24 -97.03
N SER A 92 2.41 21.70 -97.89
CA SER A 92 1.25 20.91 -97.48
C SER A 92 1.70 19.69 -96.68
N ASP A 93 2.77 19.02 -97.11
CA ASP A 93 3.34 17.87 -96.42
C ASP A 93 3.99 18.27 -95.08
N PHE A 94 4.76 19.37 -95.01
CA PHE A 94 5.27 19.88 -93.74
C PHE A 94 4.16 20.24 -92.74
N GLN A 95 3.05 20.85 -93.21
CA GLN A 95 1.92 21.19 -92.36
C GLN A 95 1.20 19.92 -91.85
N LYS A 96 1.03 18.92 -92.72
CA LYS A 96 0.49 17.60 -92.32
C LYS A 96 1.39 16.95 -91.28
N ASP A 97 2.70 16.98 -91.47
CA ASP A 97 3.68 16.40 -90.55
C ASP A 97 3.66 17.09 -89.18
N LEU A 98 3.60 18.42 -89.12
CA LEU A 98 3.59 19.18 -87.85
C LEU A 98 2.29 18.98 -87.07
N THR A 99 1.16 18.91 -87.79
CA THR A 99 -0.14 18.56 -87.21
C THR A 99 -0.16 17.11 -86.74
N GLY A 100 0.44 16.21 -87.53
CA GLY A 100 0.66 14.81 -87.20
C GLY A 100 1.45 14.66 -85.90
N ILE A 101 2.64 15.27 -85.81
CA ILE A 101 3.51 15.21 -84.63
C ILE A 101 2.83 15.81 -83.41
N SER A 102 2.19 16.98 -83.53
CA SER A 102 1.49 17.61 -82.39
C SER A 102 0.34 16.76 -81.87
N SER A 103 -0.41 16.12 -82.78
CA SER A 103 -1.46 15.18 -82.41
C SER A 103 -0.88 13.92 -81.74
N GLN A 104 0.26 13.41 -82.22
CA GLN A 104 0.96 12.28 -81.62
C GLN A 104 1.52 12.61 -80.24
N ILE A 105 2.11 13.80 -80.03
CA ILE A 105 2.59 14.25 -78.72
C ILE A 105 1.42 14.37 -77.75
N ARG A 106 0.31 14.98 -78.18
CA ARG A 106 -0.88 15.10 -77.34
C ARG A 106 -1.47 13.74 -77.00
N LYS A 107 -1.50 12.81 -77.97
CA LYS A 107 -1.88 11.40 -77.74
C LYS A 107 -0.94 10.73 -76.73
N LEU A 108 0.38 10.85 -76.89
CA LEU A 108 1.37 10.29 -75.98
C LEU A 108 1.25 10.87 -74.56
N GLN A 109 1.02 12.17 -74.42
CA GLN A 109 0.79 12.81 -73.12
C GLN A 109 -0.50 12.32 -72.46
N THR A 110 -1.56 12.18 -73.25
CA THR A 110 -2.86 11.67 -72.76
C THR A 110 -2.73 10.21 -72.35
N ASP A 111 -2.03 9.39 -73.14
CA ASP A 111 -1.75 7.99 -72.86
C ASP A 111 -0.87 7.84 -71.61
N SER A 112 0.17 8.67 -71.45
CA SER A 112 1.04 8.68 -70.26
C SER A 112 0.27 9.04 -68.99
N MET A 113 -0.56 10.08 -69.03
CA MET A 113 -1.38 10.49 -67.89
C MET A 113 -2.43 9.42 -67.53
N THR A 114 -3.07 8.85 -68.55
CA THR A 114 -4.02 7.74 -68.39
C THR A 114 -3.33 6.51 -67.78
N MET A 115 -2.13 6.18 -68.25
CA MET A 115 -1.34 5.05 -67.73
C MET A 115 -0.92 5.30 -66.28
N ASN A 116 -0.56 6.53 -65.91
CA ASN A 116 -0.22 6.88 -64.55
C ASN A 116 -1.43 6.75 -63.60
N ILE A 117 -2.61 7.19 -64.02
CA ILE A 117 -3.86 7.01 -63.23
C ILE A 117 -4.15 5.52 -63.05
N LYS A 118 -4.05 4.72 -64.12
CA LYS A 118 -4.23 3.26 -64.04
C LYS A 118 -3.22 2.60 -63.10
N LEU A 119 -1.96 3.06 -63.11
CA LEU A 119 -0.92 2.57 -62.23
C LEU A 119 -1.19 2.93 -60.77
N GLN A 120 -1.62 4.17 -60.50
CA GLN A 120 -1.97 4.60 -59.15
C GLN A 120 -3.18 3.82 -58.61
N ASN A 121 -4.23 3.66 -59.41
CA ASN A 121 -5.40 2.86 -59.04
C ASN A 121 -5.01 1.40 -58.75
N ARG A 122 -4.10 0.82 -59.56
CA ARG A 122 -3.58 -0.54 -59.31
C ARG A 122 -2.76 -0.63 -58.04
N LYS A 123 -1.93 0.37 -57.72
CA LYS A 123 -1.16 0.41 -56.46
C LYS A 123 -2.08 0.48 -55.25
N SER A 124 -3.05 1.40 -55.25
CA SER A 124 -4.01 1.54 -54.17
C SER A 124 -4.87 0.26 -53.99
N ALA A 125 -5.31 -0.35 -55.09
CA ALA A 125 -6.01 -1.63 -55.02
C ALA A 125 -5.11 -2.76 -54.49
N HIS A 126 -3.84 -2.80 -54.91
CA HIS A 126 -2.88 -3.78 -54.43
C HIS A 126 -2.61 -3.66 -52.93
N GLU A 127 -2.45 -2.44 -52.40
CA GLU A 127 -2.26 -2.21 -50.97
C GLU A 127 -3.42 -2.75 -50.13
N VAL A 128 -4.66 -2.45 -50.53
CA VAL A 128 -5.86 -2.93 -49.83
C VAL A 128 -6.00 -4.45 -49.93
N LEU A 129 -5.80 -5.02 -51.13
CA LEU A 129 -5.88 -6.46 -51.34
C LEU A 129 -4.77 -7.21 -50.59
N SER A 130 -3.54 -6.67 -50.56
CA SER A 130 -2.43 -7.28 -49.81
C SER A 130 -2.73 -7.28 -48.32
N ALA A 131 -3.19 -6.16 -47.76
CA ALA A 131 -3.55 -6.06 -46.34
C ALA A 131 -4.67 -7.04 -45.95
N TYR A 132 -5.62 -7.30 -46.84
CA TYR A 132 -6.67 -8.31 -46.66
C TYR A 132 -6.12 -9.74 -46.73
N LEU A 133 -5.27 -10.00 -47.73
CA LEU A 133 -4.72 -11.33 -47.98
C LEU A 133 -3.79 -11.77 -46.84
N ASP A 134 -3.02 -10.85 -46.26
CA ASP A 134 -2.17 -11.10 -45.08
C ASP A 134 -2.98 -11.53 -43.84
N GLN A 135 -4.25 -11.10 -43.74
CA GLN A 135 -5.13 -11.43 -42.61
C GLN A 135 -5.85 -12.77 -42.76
N ILE A 136 -6.00 -13.29 -43.99
CA ILE A 136 -6.73 -14.53 -44.27
C ILE A 136 -5.80 -15.70 -44.61
N VAL A 137 -4.64 -15.43 -45.22
CA VAL A 137 -3.72 -16.50 -45.62
C VAL A 137 -3.10 -17.16 -44.40
N VAL A 138 -3.34 -18.45 -44.25
CA VAL A 138 -2.65 -19.29 -43.28
C VAL A 138 -1.34 -19.77 -43.90
N THR A 139 -0.21 -19.25 -43.44
CA THR A 139 1.09 -19.61 -44.00
C THR A 139 1.52 -21.02 -43.52
N PRO A 140 2.20 -21.82 -44.35
CA PRO A 140 2.70 -23.14 -43.92
C PRO A 140 3.68 -23.07 -42.73
N GLN A 141 4.38 -21.95 -42.58
CA GLN A 141 5.28 -21.70 -41.45
C GLN A 141 4.51 -21.53 -40.14
N LEU A 142 3.37 -20.83 -40.15
CA LEU A 142 2.50 -20.69 -38.99
C LEU A 142 1.96 -22.06 -38.56
N ILE A 143 1.49 -22.88 -39.51
CA ILE A 143 1.03 -24.25 -39.25
C ILE A 143 2.13 -25.09 -38.61
N LYS A 144 3.34 -25.10 -39.20
CA LYS A 144 4.47 -25.88 -38.69
C LYS A 144 4.89 -25.44 -37.28
N THR A 145 4.88 -24.13 -37.03
CA THR A 145 5.26 -23.57 -35.72
C THR A 145 4.26 -23.98 -34.64
N ILE A 146 2.96 -23.92 -34.93
CA ILE A 146 1.90 -24.32 -33.98
C ILE A 146 1.90 -25.85 -33.77
N CYS A 147 1.96 -26.62 -34.86
CA CYS A 147 1.86 -28.08 -34.79
C CYS A 147 3.11 -28.75 -34.20
N ASP A 148 4.30 -28.33 -34.63
CA ASP A 148 5.56 -29.02 -34.35
C ASP A 148 6.57 -28.20 -33.53
N GLY A 149 6.39 -26.88 -33.43
CA GLY A 149 7.32 -25.99 -32.75
C GLY A 149 7.39 -26.21 -31.23
N GLU A 150 8.47 -25.73 -30.60
CA GLU A 150 8.58 -25.68 -29.14
C GLU A 150 7.83 -24.48 -28.57
N VAL A 151 7.25 -24.64 -27.38
CA VAL A 151 6.47 -23.59 -26.69
C VAL A 151 7.42 -22.57 -26.04
N ASN A 152 7.97 -21.67 -26.86
CA ASN A 152 8.91 -20.62 -26.51
C ASN A 152 8.34 -19.22 -26.87
N GLU A 153 9.09 -18.13 -26.71
CA GLU A 153 8.62 -16.77 -27.07
C GLU A 153 8.20 -16.65 -28.54
N ARG A 154 8.89 -17.32 -29.47
CA ARG A 154 8.50 -17.41 -30.89
C ARG A 154 7.14 -18.08 -31.11
N TYR A 155 6.78 -19.01 -30.22
CA TYR A 155 5.47 -19.65 -30.26
C TYR A 155 4.39 -18.67 -29.81
N LEU A 156 4.70 -17.76 -28.88
CA LEU A 156 3.78 -16.69 -28.47
C LEU A 156 3.50 -15.72 -29.63
N GLU A 157 4.52 -15.31 -30.38
CA GLU A 157 4.34 -14.49 -31.59
C GLU A 157 3.43 -15.19 -32.63
N ALA A 158 3.62 -16.50 -32.82
CA ALA A 158 2.77 -17.31 -33.68
C ALA A 158 1.33 -17.43 -33.16
N LEU A 159 1.13 -17.47 -31.83
CA LEU A 159 -0.20 -17.43 -31.22
C LEU A 159 -0.88 -16.07 -31.43
N GLU A 160 -0.17 -14.96 -31.24
CA GLU A 160 -0.69 -13.61 -31.51
C GLU A 160 -1.07 -13.45 -32.99
N GLU A 161 -0.25 -13.98 -33.91
CA GLU A 161 -0.59 -14.02 -35.33
C GLU A 161 -1.87 -14.82 -35.59
N LEU A 162 -2.00 -16.01 -34.99
CA LEU A 162 -3.19 -16.85 -35.10
C LEU A 162 -4.43 -16.16 -34.53
N THR A 163 -4.33 -15.55 -33.34
CA THR A 163 -5.42 -14.82 -32.68
C THR A 163 -5.91 -13.68 -33.56
N ARG A 164 -5.01 -12.86 -34.10
CA ARG A 164 -5.37 -11.76 -35.00
C ARG A 164 -6.10 -12.25 -36.26
N LYS A 165 -5.67 -13.37 -36.85
CA LYS A 165 -6.35 -13.98 -38.01
C LYS A 165 -7.72 -14.54 -37.64
N LEU A 166 -7.85 -15.18 -36.48
CA LEU A 166 -9.13 -15.67 -35.95
C LEU A 166 -10.12 -14.53 -35.67
N GLU A 167 -9.68 -13.45 -35.03
CA GLU A 167 -10.50 -12.28 -34.76
C GLU A 167 -10.99 -11.63 -36.06
N HIS A 168 -10.10 -11.45 -37.04
CA HIS A 168 -10.48 -10.92 -38.36
C HIS A 168 -11.52 -11.81 -39.06
N ALA A 169 -11.32 -13.13 -39.06
CA ALA A 169 -12.24 -14.07 -39.68
C ALA A 169 -13.61 -14.14 -38.96
N ARG A 170 -13.65 -13.83 -37.66
CA ARG A 170 -14.88 -13.79 -36.83
C ARG A 170 -15.64 -12.46 -36.91
N GLN A 171 -15.08 -11.42 -37.55
CA GLN A 171 -15.78 -10.14 -37.68
C GLN A 171 -17.10 -10.26 -38.47
N PRO A 172 -18.18 -9.56 -38.05
CA PRO A 172 -19.46 -9.61 -38.73
C PRO A 172 -19.33 -9.13 -40.19
N GLY A 173 -19.89 -9.90 -41.13
CA GLY A 173 -19.78 -9.67 -42.58
C GLY A 173 -18.58 -10.37 -43.24
N MET A 174 -17.54 -10.73 -42.49
CA MET A 174 -16.35 -11.37 -43.07
C MET A 174 -16.61 -12.82 -43.48
N GLN A 175 -17.53 -13.51 -42.80
CA GLN A 175 -17.93 -14.88 -43.11
C GLN A 175 -18.76 -15.01 -44.38
N GLU A 176 -19.31 -13.90 -44.90
CA GLU A 176 -20.03 -13.89 -46.18
C GLU A 176 -19.07 -14.00 -47.37
N HIS A 177 -17.78 -13.66 -47.17
CA HIS A 177 -16.76 -13.80 -48.19
C HIS A 177 -16.24 -15.25 -48.27
N PRO A 178 -16.26 -15.89 -49.46
CA PRO A 178 -15.92 -17.31 -49.61
C PRO A 178 -14.47 -17.64 -49.23
N ALA A 179 -13.53 -16.70 -49.43
CA ALA A 179 -12.12 -16.89 -49.06
C ALA A 179 -11.93 -16.95 -47.54
N SER A 180 -12.62 -16.09 -46.80
CA SER A 180 -12.62 -16.11 -45.33
C SER A 180 -13.31 -17.37 -44.81
N ALA A 181 -14.52 -17.67 -45.32
CA ALA A 181 -15.29 -18.85 -44.93
C ALA A 181 -14.52 -20.17 -45.13
N ALA A 182 -13.70 -20.27 -46.18
CA ALA A 182 -12.85 -21.43 -46.43
C ALA A 182 -11.66 -21.55 -45.45
N SER A 183 -11.15 -20.43 -44.93
CA SER A 183 -10.01 -20.39 -44.01
C SER A 183 -10.38 -20.64 -42.54
N VAL A 184 -11.61 -20.27 -42.13
CA VAL A 184 -12.14 -20.44 -40.76
C VAL A 184 -11.95 -21.86 -40.21
N PRO A 185 -12.35 -22.96 -40.89
CA PRO A 185 -12.23 -24.30 -40.32
C PRO A 185 -10.77 -24.73 -40.10
N GLU A 186 -9.82 -24.24 -40.91
CA GLU A 186 -8.40 -24.51 -40.70
C GLU A 186 -7.83 -23.70 -39.53
N LEU A 187 -8.26 -22.44 -39.38
CA LEU A 187 -7.92 -21.60 -38.22
C LEU A 187 -8.47 -22.19 -36.91
N GLU A 188 -9.69 -22.72 -36.90
CA GLU A 188 -10.29 -23.37 -35.72
C GLU A 188 -9.59 -24.69 -35.36
N LYS A 189 -9.15 -25.47 -36.35
CA LYS A 189 -8.32 -26.67 -36.11
C LYS A 189 -6.97 -26.28 -35.49
N LEU A 190 -6.33 -25.22 -36.00
CA LEU A 190 -5.09 -24.70 -35.44
C LEU A 190 -5.29 -24.17 -34.02
N GLU A 191 -6.39 -23.46 -33.74
CA GLU A 191 -6.78 -23.02 -32.40
C GLU A 191 -6.89 -24.20 -31.43
N SER A 192 -7.65 -25.24 -31.82
CA SER A 192 -7.81 -26.45 -31.01
C SER A 192 -6.48 -27.13 -30.72
N LYS A 193 -5.60 -27.25 -31.72
CA LYS A 193 -4.26 -27.84 -31.56
C LYS A 193 -3.38 -26.97 -30.66
N ALA A 194 -3.39 -25.66 -30.84
CA ALA A 194 -2.64 -24.70 -30.05
C ALA A 194 -3.05 -24.75 -28.57
N VAL A 195 -4.36 -24.74 -28.30
CA VAL A 195 -4.94 -24.87 -26.96
C VAL A 195 -4.48 -26.15 -26.28
N ALA A 196 -4.53 -27.30 -26.97
CA ALA A 196 -4.08 -28.57 -26.42
C ALA A 196 -2.59 -28.54 -26.04
N ARG A 197 -1.72 -28.03 -26.92
CA ARG A 197 -0.27 -27.96 -26.66
C ARG A 197 0.07 -26.99 -25.52
N VAL A 198 -0.55 -25.81 -25.51
CA VAL A 198 -0.35 -24.81 -24.45
C VAL A 198 -0.80 -25.35 -23.10
N ARG A 199 -1.98 -25.99 -23.04
CA ARG A 199 -2.48 -26.64 -21.82
C ARG A 199 -1.51 -27.69 -21.32
N ASP A 200 -1.07 -28.62 -22.18
CA ASP A 200 -0.19 -29.71 -21.79
C ASP A 200 1.17 -29.19 -21.30
N PHE A 201 1.69 -28.14 -21.94
CA PHE A 201 2.89 -27.44 -21.49
C PHE A 201 2.71 -26.79 -20.11
N LEU A 202 1.65 -26.01 -19.89
CA LEU A 202 1.40 -25.36 -18.60
C LEU A 202 1.19 -26.39 -17.48
N VAL A 203 0.47 -27.48 -17.74
CA VAL A 203 0.31 -28.59 -16.80
C VAL A 203 1.67 -29.24 -16.48
N ALA A 204 2.53 -29.43 -17.47
CA ALA A 204 3.89 -29.94 -17.25
C ALA A 204 4.72 -28.98 -16.38
N GLN A 205 4.63 -27.66 -16.60
CA GLN A 205 5.31 -26.67 -15.76
C GLN A 205 4.80 -26.68 -14.31
N VAL A 206 3.49 -26.78 -14.10
CA VAL A 206 2.91 -26.92 -12.75
C VAL A 206 3.37 -28.21 -12.07
N ASN A 207 3.52 -29.31 -12.83
CA ASN A 207 4.02 -30.57 -12.28
C ASN A 207 5.47 -30.50 -11.80
N LEU A 208 6.28 -29.52 -12.26
CA LEU A 208 7.63 -29.31 -11.73
C LEU A 208 7.62 -28.94 -10.24
N LEU A 209 6.56 -28.27 -9.77
CA LEU A 209 6.39 -27.88 -8.36
C LEU A 209 6.27 -29.09 -7.44
N LYS A 210 5.86 -30.26 -7.95
CA LYS A 210 5.73 -31.50 -7.18
C LYS A 210 7.07 -32.13 -6.82
N LYS A 211 8.18 -31.70 -7.46
CA LYS A 211 9.50 -32.28 -7.21
C LYS A 211 10.00 -31.89 -5.80
N PRO A 212 10.53 -32.82 -5.01
CA PRO A 212 11.02 -32.53 -3.67
C PRO A 212 12.22 -31.57 -3.70
N ARG A 213 12.41 -30.79 -2.63
CA ARG A 213 13.49 -29.79 -2.46
C ARG A 213 13.50 -28.65 -3.48
N THR A 214 12.39 -28.45 -4.18
CA THR A 214 12.23 -27.36 -5.13
C THR A 214 11.93 -26.06 -4.39
N ASN A 215 12.64 -24.98 -4.73
CA ASN A 215 12.26 -23.65 -4.28
C ASN A 215 11.06 -23.18 -5.12
N ILE A 216 9.88 -23.27 -4.52
CA ILE A 216 8.59 -22.98 -5.17
C ILE A 216 8.55 -21.53 -5.68
N GLN A 217 9.03 -20.58 -4.88
CA GLN A 217 9.03 -19.15 -5.23
C GLN A 217 9.88 -18.89 -6.47
N ILE A 218 11.05 -19.53 -6.59
CA ILE A 218 11.93 -19.38 -7.75
C ILE A 218 11.23 -19.88 -9.02
N ILE A 219 10.54 -21.03 -8.97
CA ILE A 219 9.83 -21.54 -10.16
C ILE A 219 8.63 -20.66 -10.51
N GLN A 220 7.85 -20.24 -9.51
CA GLN A 220 6.73 -19.34 -9.72
C GLN A 220 7.19 -18.04 -10.40
N GLN A 221 8.24 -17.40 -9.90
CA GLN A 221 8.72 -16.12 -10.42
C GLN A 221 9.47 -16.22 -11.75
N ASN A 222 10.37 -17.20 -11.90
CA ASN A 222 11.27 -17.24 -13.05
C ASN A 222 10.75 -18.08 -14.22
N VAL A 223 9.83 -19.01 -13.99
CA VAL A 223 9.30 -19.91 -15.02
C VAL A 223 7.83 -19.60 -15.28
N LEU A 224 6.97 -19.76 -14.28
CA LEU A 224 5.52 -19.67 -14.49
C LEU A 224 5.06 -18.25 -14.86
N LEU A 225 5.62 -17.20 -14.25
CA LEU A 225 5.27 -15.82 -14.65
C LEU A 225 5.67 -15.49 -16.09
N ARG A 226 6.76 -16.07 -16.62
CA ARG A 226 7.11 -15.93 -18.05
C ARG A 226 6.10 -16.63 -18.94
N CYS A 227 5.50 -17.71 -18.46
CA CYS A 227 4.42 -18.42 -19.15
C CYS A 227 3.04 -17.78 -18.96
N ALA A 228 2.93 -16.64 -18.25
CA ALA A 228 1.63 -16.01 -17.98
C ALA A 228 0.88 -15.64 -19.27
N ALA A 229 1.58 -15.19 -20.31
CA ALA A 229 0.97 -14.85 -21.60
C ALA A 229 0.22 -16.04 -22.22
N PHE A 230 0.78 -17.25 -22.13
CA PHE A 230 0.11 -18.48 -22.57
C PHE A 230 -1.17 -18.78 -21.77
N ASN A 231 -1.18 -18.47 -20.48
CA ASN A 231 -2.34 -18.67 -19.63
C ASN A 231 -3.48 -17.67 -19.95
N HIS A 232 -3.12 -16.42 -20.29
CA HIS A 232 -4.09 -15.42 -20.76
C HIS A 232 -4.70 -15.82 -22.11
N PHE A 233 -3.88 -16.32 -23.05
CA PHE A 233 -4.37 -16.87 -24.31
C PHE A 233 -5.42 -17.98 -24.08
N LEU A 234 -5.20 -18.89 -23.14
CA LEU A 234 -6.21 -19.92 -22.80
C LEU A 234 -7.48 -19.32 -22.21
N ALA A 235 -7.38 -18.24 -21.42
CA ALA A 235 -8.53 -17.58 -20.82
C ALA A 235 -9.43 -16.91 -21.88
N GLU A 236 -8.84 -16.35 -22.93
CA GLU A 236 -9.55 -15.67 -24.01
C GLU A 236 -10.16 -16.64 -25.03
N HIS A 237 -9.41 -17.67 -25.44
CA HIS A 237 -9.81 -18.56 -26.53
C HIS A 237 -10.55 -19.82 -26.07
N HIS A 238 -10.18 -20.40 -24.93
CA HIS A 238 -10.76 -21.66 -24.46
C HIS A 238 -10.84 -21.76 -22.92
N PRO A 239 -11.82 -21.08 -22.30
CA PRO A 239 -12.01 -21.03 -20.84
C PRO A 239 -11.99 -22.39 -20.12
N PRO A 240 -12.54 -23.49 -20.67
CA PRO A 240 -12.49 -24.79 -20.00
C PRO A 240 -11.06 -25.33 -19.79
N SER A 241 -10.13 -25.05 -20.72
CA SER A 241 -8.73 -25.46 -20.56
C SER A 241 -7.98 -24.58 -19.57
N PHE A 242 -8.29 -23.27 -19.53
CA PHE A 242 -7.79 -22.38 -18.48
C PHE A 242 -8.22 -22.88 -17.09
N ASP A 243 -9.49 -23.24 -16.92
CA ASP A 243 -9.99 -23.77 -15.65
C ASP A 243 -9.33 -25.10 -15.27
N ALA A 244 -9.03 -25.98 -16.23
CA ALA A 244 -8.29 -27.22 -15.97
C ALA A 244 -6.85 -26.95 -15.47
N VAL A 245 -6.14 -25.97 -16.05
CA VAL A 245 -4.80 -25.56 -15.58
C VAL A 245 -4.90 -24.94 -14.19
N LYS A 246 -5.88 -24.04 -13.98
CA LYS A 246 -6.17 -23.41 -12.69
C LYS A 246 -6.42 -24.46 -11.59
N GLN A 247 -7.30 -25.43 -11.83
CA GLN A 247 -7.58 -26.53 -10.90
C GLN A 247 -6.35 -27.40 -10.61
N THR A 248 -5.53 -27.67 -11.63
CA THR A 248 -4.30 -28.45 -11.48
C THR A 248 -3.29 -27.72 -10.60
N TYR A 249 -3.13 -26.41 -10.79
CA TYR A 249 -2.27 -25.56 -9.97
C TYR A 249 -2.78 -25.46 -8.53
N THR A 250 -4.04 -25.07 -8.32
CA THR A 250 -4.60 -24.88 -6.98
C THR A 250 -4.58 -26.18 -6.17
N GLY A 251 -4.94 -27.32 -6.79
CA GLY A 251 -4.88 -28.63 -6.13
C GLY A 251 -3.46 -29.09 -5.80
N THR A 252 -2.48 -28.77 -6.65
CA THR A 252 -1.07 -29.10 -6.40
C THR A 252 -0.49 -28.24 -5.27
N MET A 253 -0.66 -26.92 -5.35
CA MET A 253 -0.16 -25.98 -4.36
C MET A 253 -0.82 -26.19 -2.99
N SER A 254 -2.13 -26.45 -2.95
CA SER A 254 -2.84 -26.72 -1.70
C SER A 254 -2.24 -27.92 -0.95
N ARG A 255 -1.93 -29.01 -1.65
CA ARG A 255 -1.31 -30.20 -1.04
C ARG A 255 0.12 -29.92 -0.56
N ILE A 256 0.92 -29.21 -1.36
CA ILE A 256 2.31 -28.89 -1.02
C ILE A 256 2.38 -27.97 0.21
N LEU A 257 1.65 -26.86 0.19
CA LEU A 257 1.66 -25.88 1.28
C LEU A 257 1.10 -26.51 2.56
N GLN A 258 0.01 -27.28 2.48
CA GLN A 258 -0.51 -28.00 3.65
C GLN A 258 0.54 -28.93 4.25
N GLY A 259 1.29 -29.66 3.42
CA GLY A 259 2.39 -30.52 3.89
C GLY A 259 3.54 -29.74 4.54
N GLN A 260 3.91 -28.59 3.98
CA GLN A 260 4.95 -27.72 4.52
C GLN A 260 4.54 -27.13 5.88
N PHE A 261 3.34 -26.54 5.98
CA PHE A 261 2.83 -25.99 7.23
C PHE A 261 2.67 -27.05 8.31
N LYS A 262 2.16 -28.24 7.97
CA LYS A 262 2.05 -29.36 8.93
C LYS A 262 3.43 -29.78 9.46
N THR A 263 4.42 -29.90 8.57
CA THR A 263 5.79 -30.27 8.97
C THR A 263 6.43 -29.20 9.85
N TYR A 264 6.22 -27.93 9.49
CA TYR A 264 6.72 -26.78 10.24
C TYR A 264 6.09 -26.71 11.63
N ALA A 265 4.75 -26.81 11.73
CA ALA A 265 4.03 -26.82 13.00
C ALA A 265 4.49 -27.97 13.93
N LEU A 266 4.67 -29.18 13.39
CA LEU A 266 5.21 -30.32 14.15
C LEU A 266 6.64 -30.07 14.66
N SER A 267 7.48 -29.40 13.86
CA SER A 267 8.85 -29.05 14.27
C SER A 267 8.87 -27.95 15.33
N LEU A 268 7.98 -26.97 15.25
CA LEU A 268 7.80 -25.93 16.27
C LEU A 268 7.27 -26.51 17.59
N GLY A 269 6.34 -27.46 17.52
CA GLY A 269 5.79 -28.12 18.72
C GLY A 269 6.85 -28.81 19.58
N LYS A 270 7.97 -29.28 18.98
CA LYS A 270 9.11 -29.86 19.71
C LYS A 270 9.90 -28.83 20.53
N LEU A 271 9.80 -27.55 20.18
CA LEU A 271 10.48 -26.44 20.86
C LEU A 271 9.60 -25.81 21.95
N ASN A 272 8.36 -26.26 22.11
CA ASN A 272 7.43 -25.72 23.09
C ASN A 272 7.94 -25.96 24.51
N LEU A 273 7.71 -24.98 25.39
CA LEU A 273 7.97 -25.12 26.82
C LEU A 273 7.01 -26.16 27.44
N ASP A 274 7.56 -27.13 28.16
CA ASP A 274 6.76 -28.22 28.76
C ASP A 274 5.90 -27.75 29.94
N THR A 275 6.27 -26.63 30.58
CA THR A 275 5.59 -26.13 31.78
C THR A 275 4.58 -25.06 31.40
N ALA A 276 3.36 -25.49 31.05
CA ALA A 276 2.24 -24.59 30.82
C ALA A 276 1.48 -24.29 32.13
N PRO A 277 0.96 -23.06 32.33
CA PRO A 277 0.08 -22.75 33.45
C PRO A 277 -1.18 -23.63 33.45
N THR A 278 -1.50 -24.18 34.61
CA THR A 278 -2.62 -25.07 34.84
C THR A 278 -3.85 -24.32 35.36
N LYS A 279 -5.02 -24.96 35.37
CA LYS A 279 -6.28 -24.38 35.90
C LYS A 279 -6.18 -23.92 37.37
N THR A 280 -5.22 -24.46 38.13
CA THR A 280 -5.00 -24.14 39.55
C THR A 280 -4.07 -22.95 39.76
N ASP A 281 -3.35 -22.50 38.72
CA ASP A 281 -2.42 -21.37 38.81
C ASP A 281 -3.18 -20.04 38.72
N LEU A 282 -3.98 -19.76 39.74
CA LEU A 282 -4.79 -18.54 39.86
C LEU A 282 -4.19 -17.56 40.87
N LEU A 283 -4.56 -16.28 40.78
CA LEU A 283 -3.98 -15.22 41.62
C LEU A 283 -4.22 -15.46 43.12
N GLY A 284 -5.45 -15.86 43.48
CA GLY A 284 -5.87 -16.13 44.86
C GLY A 284 -5.69 -17.59 45.29
N ALA A 285 -5.05 -18.44 44.49
CA ALA A 285 -4.79 -19.82 44.88
C ALA A 285 -3.70 -19.89 45.97
N PRO A 286 -3.89 -20.74 47.01
CA PRO A 286 -2.87 -20.91 48.04
C PRO A 286 -1.57 -21.39 47.41
N GLU A 287 -0.45 -20.91 47.94
CA GLU A 287 0.86 -21.39 47.52
C GLU A 287 0.90 -22.90 47.75
N SER A 288 0.82 -23.66 46.65
CA SER A 288 0.98 -25.09 46.70
C SER A 288 2.44 -25.34 47.07
N GLY A 289 2.69 -25.44 48.38
CA GLY A 289 3.92 -26.04 48.89
C GLY A 289 4.13 -27.36 48.14
N ILE A 290 5.38 -27.62 47.79
CA ILE A 290 5.85 -28.87 47.18
C ILE A 290 4.95 -30.02 47.68
N PRO A 291 4.21 -30.73 46.80
CA PRO A 291 3.34 -31.79 47.27
C PRO A 291 4.17 -32.75 48.12
N ALA A 292 3.67 -33.11 49.30
CA ALA A 292 4.40 -33.92 50.28
C ALA A 292 4.84 -35.32 49.78
N GLY A 293 4.50 -35.69 48.54
CA GLY A 293 5.03 -36.86 47.82
C GLY A 293 6.27 -36.60 46.94
N ALA A 294 6.70 -35.35 46.75
CA ALA A 294 7.92 -34.98 46.01
C ALA A 294 9.16 -34.83 46.92
N THR A 295 9.03 -35.13 48.21
CA THR A 295 10.14 -35.15 49.19
C THR A 295 10.98 -36.42 49.14
N LEU A 296 10.50 -37.49 48.48
CA LEU A 296 11.28 -38.73 48.29
C LEU A 296 12.28 -38.66 47.12
N GLY A 297 12.08 -37.74 46.16
CA GLY A 297 13.03 -37.52 45.06
C GLY A 297 14.15 -36.52 45.38
N GLY A 298 13.95 -35.65 46.37
CA GLY A 298 14.91 -34.62 46.77
C GLY A 298 16.09 -35.14 47.59
N PHE A 299 16.00 -36.37 48.13
CA PHE A 299 17.08 -36.99 48.91
C PHE A 299 18.17 -37.65 48.03
N LEU A 300 17.95 -37.76 46.71
CA LEU A 300 18.84 -38.43 45.75
C LEU A 300 19.57 -37.48 44.76
N GLY A 301 19.54 -36.16 44.98
CA GLY A 301 20.50 -35.25 44.35
C GLY A 301 20.43 -35.08 42.82
N LEU A 302 19.36 -35.50 42.14
CA LEU A 302 19.30 -35.52 40.66
C LEU A 302 18.47 -34.40 39.98
N SER A 303 17.97 -33.41 40.70
CA SER A 303 17.31 -32.26 40.06
C SER A 303 17.52 -30.96 40.83
N LYS A 304 18.04 -29.94 40.13
CA LYS A 304 18.28 -28.60 40.67
C LYS A 304 16.93 -27.95 41.07
N PRO A 305 16.70 -27.62 42.35
CA PRO A 305 15.45 -27.00 42.81
C PRO A 305 15.21 -25.58 42.26
N SER A 306 16.22 -24.95 41.66
CA SER A 306 16.12 -23.61 41.07
C SER A 306 15.33 -23.55 39.75
N ALA A 307 15.19 -24.65 38.99
CA ALA A 307 14.47 -24.65 37.72
C ALA A 307 12.94 -24.71 37.88
N ILE A 308 12.44 -25.34 38.96
CA ILE A 308 11.01 -25.52 39.22
C ILE A 308 10.39 -24.27 39.89
N LEU A 309 11.18 -23.53 40.68
CA LEU A 309 10.77 -22.27 41.28
C LEU A 309 10.79 -21.09 40.29
N GLN A 310 11.75 -21.08 39.34
CA GLN A 310 11.78 -20.08 38.27
C GLN A 310 10.68 -20.26 37.22
N SER A 311 10.26 -21.51 36.93
CA SER A 311 9.20 -21.77 35.94
C SER A 311 7.80 -21.37 36.43
N ARG A 312 7.52 -21.42 37.74
CA ARG A 312 6.25 -20.96 38.33
C ARG A 312 6.20 -19.47 38.69
N GLY A 313 7.36 -18.84 38.94
CA GLY A 313 7.44 -17.39 39.18
C GLY A 313 7.12 -16.51 37.97
N ASN A 314 7.16 -17.09 36.76
CA ASN A 314 6.97 -16.38 35.48
C ASN A 314 5.53 -16.42 34.94
N VAL A 315 4.57 -17.02 35.67
CA VAL A 315 3.18 -17.13 35.19
C VAL A 315 2.47 -15.78 35.20
N PHE A 316 2.75 -14.95 36.21
CA PHE A 316 2.10 -13.64 36.42
C PHE A 316 3.00 -12.46 36.03
N SER A 317 4.28 -12.72 35.72
CA SER A 317 5.27 -11.71 35.40
C SER A 317 5.72 -11.83 33.93
N MET A 318 6.27 -10.74 33.37
CA MET A 318 6.66 -10.69 31.96
C MET A 318 7.93 -11.49 31.65
N ALA A 319 8.87 -11.62 32.59
CA ALA A 319 10.06 -12.48 32.51
C ALA A 319 10.80 -12.54 31.13
N GLY A 320 10.87 -11.43 30.38
CA GLY A 320 11.52 -11.36 29.05
C GLY A 320 10.61 -11.68 27.85
N ARG A 321 9.32 -11.99 28.08
CA ARG A 321 8.29 -12.20 27.05
C ARG A 321 7.96 -10.92 26.29
N ASP A 322 8.35 -9.76 26.80
CA ASP A 322 8.21 -8.43 26.18
C ASP A 322 9.03 -8.28 24.89
N SER A 323 10.13 -9.04 24.74
CA SER A 323 10.95 -9.07 23.51
C SER A 323 10.14 -9.36 22.24
N ILE A 324 9.01 -10.07 22.35
CA ILE A 324 8.15 -10.37 21.20
C ILE A 324 7.53 -9.10 20.60
N LEU A 325 7.31 -8.05 21.41
CA LEU A 325 6.77 -6.78 20.93
C LEU A 325 7.78 -6.07 20.04
N ASP A 326 9.05 -6.10 20.41
CA ASP A 326 10.14 -5.54 19.60
C ASP A 326 10.30 -6.35 18.29
N GLU A 327 10.22 -7.68 18.37
CA GLU A 327 10.23 -8.54 17.17
C GLU A 327 9.06 -8.25 16.23
N ILE A 328 7.87 -7.93 16.76
CA ILE A 328 6.69 -7.53 15.97
C ILE A 328 6.92 -6.16 15.34
N ALA A 329 7.40 -5.18 16.11
CA ALA A 329 7.63 -3.82 15.65
C ALA A 329 8.71 -3.74 14.54
N HIS A 330 9.71 -4.63 14.61
CA HIS A 330 10.80 -4.71 13.64
C HIS A 330 10.59 -5.75 12.53
N GLU A 331 9.40 -6.36 12.42
CA GLU A 331 9.08 -7.36 11.38
C GLU A 331 10.15 -8.47 11.28
N SER A 332 10.68 -8.93 12.43
CA SER A 332 11.78 -9.91 12.47
C SER A 332 11.37 -11.24 11.80
N PRO A 333 12.30 -11.96 11.14
CA PRO A 333 11.97 -13.20 10.43
C PRO A 333 11.41 -14.28 11.36
N PRO A 334 10.67 -15.26 10.82
CA PRO A 334 10.13 -16.36 11.62
C PRO A 334 11.25 -17.23 12.18
N VAL A 335 10.99 -17.86 13.33
CA VAL A 335 11.94 -18.77 13.98
C VAL A 335 12.22 -19.97 13.07
N VAL A 336 13.50 -20.24 12.81
CA VAL A 336 13.91 -21.44 12.07
C VAL A 336 14.09 -22.61 13.05
N PRO A 337 13.29 -23.69 12.96
CA PRO A 337 13.30 -24.75 13.97
C PRO A 337 14.64 -25.50 14.07
N SER A 338 15.37 -25.62 12.95
CA SER A 338 16.67 -26.31 12.92
C SER A 338 17.76 -25.54 13.68
N THR A 339 17.83 -24.21 13.55
CA THR A 339 18.82 -23.39 14.28
C THR A 339 18.50 -23.35 15.76
N GLN A 340 17.22 -23.26 16.10
CA GLN A 340 16.77 -23.16 17.49
C GLN A 340 16.89 -24.48 18.26
N SER A 341 16.64 -25.61 17.59
CA SER A 341 16.84 -26.95 18.16
C SER A 341 18.30 -27.18 18.54
N VAL A 342 19.24 -26.72 17.70
CA VAL A 342 20.69 -26.78 17.99
C VAL A 342 21.07 -25.91 19.18
N ALA A 343 20.40 -24.77 19.38
CA ALA A 343 20.62 -23.91 20.54
C ALA A 343 20.02 -24.47 21.85
N GLY A 344 19.21 -25.54 21.79
CA GLY A 344 18.62 -26.19 22.97
C GLY A 344 17.62 -25.33 23.76
N ARG A 345 17.17 -24.20 23.21
CA ARG A 345 16.31 -23.23 23.91
C ARG A 345 14.83 -23.51 23.63
N LYS A 346 14.08 -23.84 24.67
CA LYS A 346 12.61 -23.91 24.62
C LYS A 346 11.99 -22.52 24.51
N LEU A 347 10.88 -22.41 23.78
CA LEU A 347 10.20 -21.17 23.46
C LEU A 347 8.79 -21.14 24.07
N TYR A 348 8.33 -19.93 24.37
CA TYR A 348 6.94 -19.72 24.77
C TYR A 348 6.00 -19.92 23.58
N HIS A 349 4.77 -20.34 23.86
CA HIS A 349 3.81 -20.66 22.81
C HIS A 349 3.48 -19.44 21.93
N GLU A 350 3.40 -18.23 22.50
CA GLU A 350 3.20 -17.01 21.70
C GLU A 350 4.32 -16.76 20.68
N GLN A 351 5.55 -17.20 20.95
CA GLN A 351 6.68 -17.09 20.02
C GLN A 351 6.56 -18.11 18.88
N LEU A 352 6.09 -19.32 19.18
CA LEU A 352 5.76 -20.33 18.17
C LEU A 352 4.62 -19.86 17.29
N PHE A 353 3.56 -19.32 17.90
CA PHE A 353 2.42 -18.73 17.20
C PHE A 353 2.87 -17.58 16.31
N ARG A 354 3.71 -16.66 16.79
CA ARG A 354 4.31 -15.60 15.96
C ARG A 354 5.05 -16.18 14.75
N ALA A 355 5.89 -17.18 14.96
CA ALA A 355 6.65 -17.80 13.87
C ALA A 355 5.74 -18.45 12.81
N GLU A 356 4.61 -19.02 13.21
CA GLU A 356 3.58 -19.53 12.29
C GLU A 356 2.87 -18.40 11.55
N GLN A 357 2.42 -17.35 12.26
CA GLN A 357 1.72 -16.20 11.66
C GLN A 357 2.58 -15.43 10.66
N VAL A 358 3.87 -15.22 10.96
CA VAL A 358 4.81 -14.57 10.05
C VAL A 358 5.02 -15.42 8.79
N LEU A 359 5.24 -16.73 8.94
CA LEU A 359 5.38 -17.63 7.79
C LEU A 359 4.12 -17.66 6.91
N LEU A 360 2.94 -17.69 7.52
CA LEU A 360 1.66 -17.61 6.81
C LEU A 360 1.52 -16.29 6.05
N ALA A 361 1.87 -15.16 6.67
CA ALA A 361 1.81 -13.84 6.05
C ALA A 361 2.80 -13.71 4.87
N ASP A 362 4.03 -14.20 5.02
CA ASP A 362 5.05 -14.18 3.97
C ASP A 362 4.66 -15.09 2.79
N THR A 363 4.15 -16.29 3.09
CA THR A 363 3.65 -17.22 2.05
C THR A 363 2.44 -16.65 1.33
N ALA A 364 1.48 -16.08 2.06
CA ALA A 364 0.32 -15.43 1.45
C ALA A 364 0.72 -14.22 0.59
N THR A 365 1.78 -13.50 0.99
CA THR A 365 2.37 -12.42 0.19
C THR A 365 2.89 -12.94 -1.14
N SER A 366 3.75 -13.96 -1.12
CA SER A 366 4.33 -14.52 -2.34
C SER A 366 3.26 -15.12 -3.26
N GLU A 367 2.30 -15.87 -2.69
CA GLU A 367 1.21 -16.46 -3.46
C GLU A 367 0.32 -15.39 -4.10
N THR A 368 -0.04 -14.34 -3.37
CA THR A 368 -0.85 -13.24 -3.91
C THR A 368 -0.12 -12.49 -5.03
N GLN A 369 1.19 -12.27 -4.88
CA GLN A 369 2.02 -11.63 -5.90
C GLN A 369 2.14 -12.48 -7.18
N PHE A 370 2.04 -13.81 -7.08
CA PHE A 370 2.01 -14.71 -8.22
C PHE A 370 0.63 -14.83 -8.87
N LEU A 371 -0.42 -15.04 -8.06
CA LEU A 371 -1.78 -15.32 -8.55
C LEU A 371 -2.35 -14.18 -9.38
N ARG A 372 -2.09 -12.92 -8.98
CA ARG A 372 -2.56 -11.72 -9.68
C ARG A 372 -2.09 -11.69 -11.15
N PRO A 373 -0.79 -11.64 -11.45
CA PRO A 373 -0.31 -11.58 -12.83
C PRO A 373 -0.47 -12.90 -13.59
N PHE A 374 -0.45 -14.08 -12.94
CA PHE A 374 -0.53 -15.34 -13.70
C PHE A 374 -1.95 -15.69 -14.14
N PHE A 375 -2.95 -15.45 -13.30
CA PHE A 375 -4.36 -15.76 -13.60
C PHE A 375 -5.19 -14.53 -13.97
N GLY A 376 -4.61 -13.32 -13.95
CA GLY A 376 -5.33 -12.07 -14.22
C GLY A 376 -6.43 -11.75 -13.19
N VAL A 377 -6.38 -12.35 -12.00
CA VAL A 377 -7.44 -12.21 -10.99
C VAL A 377 -7.15 -11.09 -9.99
N THR A 378 -8.18 -10.30 -9.67
CA THR A 378 -8.12 -9.22 -8.67
C THR A 378 -9.36 -9.25 -7.76
N GLY A 379 -9.31 -8.56 -6.62
CA GLY A 379 -10.44 -8.43 -5.71
C GLY A 379 -10.99 -9.77 -5.18
N GLN A 380 -12.27 -10.03 -5.42
CA GLN A 380 -12.97 -11.23 -4.93
C GLN A 380 -12.48 -12.51 -5.62
N ALA A 381 -12.29 -12.50 -6.94
CA ALA A 381 -11.79 -13.66 -7.67
C ALA A 381 -10.39 -14.11 -7.18
N LEU A 382 -9.54 -13.15 -6.81
CA LEU A 382 -8.25 -13.43 -6.18
C LEU A 382 -8.43 -14.14 -4.83
N SER A 383 -9.42 -13.70 -4.03
CA SER A 383 -9.71 -14.29 -2.73
C SER A 383 -10.22 -15.73 -2.88
N GLU A 384 -11.07 -16.01 -3.87
CA GLU A 384 -11.54 -17.36 -4.18
C GLU A 384 -10.41 -18.31 -4.58
N VAL A 385 -9.57 -17.89 -5.54
CA VAL A 385 -8.42 -18.69 -5.98
C VAL A 385 -7.43 -18.89 -4.82
N PHE A 386 -7.19 -17.86 -4.02
CA PHE A 386 -6.36 -17.96 -2.82
C PHE A 386 -6.91 -18.97 -1.82
N GLN A 387 -8.22 -18.99 -1.57
CA GLN A 387 -8.84 -19.97 -0.68
C GLN A 387 -8.71 -21.41 -1.22
N LEU A 388 -8.75 -21.62 -2.53
CA LEU A 388 -8.48 -22.93 -3.13
C LEU A 388 -7.03 -23.39 -2.90
N VAL A 389 -6.08 -22.46 -2.83
CA VAL A 389 -4.66 -22.75 -2.56
C VAL A 389 -4.42 -22.93 -1.06
N MET A 390 -4.65 -21.89 -0.26
CA MET A 390 -4.26 -21.81 1.15
C MET A 390 -5.33 -22.27 2.13
N GLY A 391 -6.59 -22.41 1.72
CA GLY A 391 -7.72 -22.64 2.64
C GLY A 391 -7.56 -23.86 3.55
N ARG A 392 -7.04 -24.98 3.02
CA ARG A 392 -6.77 -26.19 3.83
C ARG A 392 -5.67 -25.97 4.88
N SER A 393 -4.65 -25.19 4.54
CA SER A 393 -3.56 -24.84 5.47
C SER A 393 -4.04 -23.90 6.56
N LEU A 394 -4.85 -22.90 6.19
CA LEU A 394 -5.46 -21.96 7.13
C LEU A 394 -6.40 -22.68 8.09
N GLN A 395 -7.25 -23.58 7.58
CA GLN A 395 -8.15 -24.39 8.40
C GLN A 395 -7.38 -25.28 9.39
N ALA A 396 -6.31 -25.95 8.94
CA ALA A 396 -5.47 -26.75 9.83
C ALA A 396 -4.79 -25.92 10.93
N SER A 397 -4.39 -24.67 10.63
CA SER A 397 -3.85 -23.72 11.60
C SER A 397 -4.92 -23.33 12.64
N LEU A 398 -6.16 -23.05 12.20
CA LEU A 398 -7.28 -22.76 13.09
C LEU A 398 -7.60 -23.94 14.02
N GLU A 399 -7.67 -25.16 13.48
CA GLU A 399 -7.90 -26.38 14.28
C GLU A 399 -6.78 -26.61 15.31
N SER A 400 -5.52 -26.40 14.92
CA SER A 400 -4.38 -26.48 15.84
C SER A 400 -4.48 -25.43 16.97
N LEU A 401 -4.87 -24.21 16.62
CA LEU A 401 -5.11 -23.13 17.57
C LEU A 401 -6.24 -23.46 18.54
N GLU A 402 -7.39 -23.94 18.05
CA GLU A 402 -8.52 -24.34 18.90
C GLU A 402 -8.12 -25.42 19.91
N ASN A 403 -7.38 -26.43 19.46
CA ASN A 403 -6.86 -27.50 20.32
C ASN A 403 -5.94 -26.95 21.43
N PHE A 404 -5.07 -26.00 21.11
CA PHE A 404 -4.24 -25.32 22.10
C PHE A 404 -5.08 -24.49 23.08
N LEU A 405 -6.04 -23.71 22.58
CA LEU A 405 -6.87 -22.81 23.39
C LEU A 405 -7.73 -23.55 24.42
N PHE A 406 -8.15 -24.78 24.12
CA PHE A 406 -8.91 -25.61 25.08
C PHE A 406 -8.16 -25.78 26.41
N GLY A 407 -6.85 -26.06 26.34
CA GLY A 407 -5.97 -26.27 27.50
C GLY A 407 -5.24 -25.03 28.00
N CYS A 408 -5.29 -23.90 27.29
CA CYS A 408 -4.54 -22.70 27.67
C CYS A 408 -5.19 -21.95 28.84
N HIS A 409 -4.43 -21.71 29.91
CA HIS A 409 -4.84 -20.93 31.08
C HIS A 409 -3.98 -19.67 31.31
N ASP A 410 -3.02 -19.41 30.44
CA ASP A 410 -2.12 -18.25 30.52
C ASP A 410 -2.75 -17.02 29.86
N ALA A 411 -3.22 -16.06 30.67
CA ALA A 411 -3.80 -14.81 30.16
C ALA A 411 -2.77 -13.93 29.42
N LEU A 412 -1.49 -13.94 29.81
CA LEU A 412 -0.45 -13.15 29.16
C LEU A 412 -0.08 -13.74 27.79
N CYS A 413 -0.01 -15.07 27.67
CA CYS A 413 0.16 -15.75 26.37
C CYS A 413 -0.93 -15.33 25.39
N LEU A 414 -2.20 -15.38 25.82
CA LEU A 414 -3.34 -15.05 24.97
C LEU A 414 -3.32 -13.57 24.55
N LEU A 415 -2.97 -12.67 25.47
CA LEU A 415 -2.82 -11.24 25.14
C LEU A 415 -1.68 -11.02 24.12
N LEU A 416 -0.54 -11.69 24.30
CA LEU A 416 0.58 -11.62 23.35
C LEU A 416 0.21 -12.18 21.98
N MET A 417 -0.57 -13.27 21.92
CA MET A 417 -1.10 -13.80 20.65
C MET A 417 -2.02 -12.78 19.95
N LEU A 418 -2.88 -12.07 20.70
CA LEU A 418 -3.70 -10.99 20.14
C LEU A 418 -2.83 -9.83 19.62
N ARG A 419 -1.71 -9.51 20.29
CA ARG A 419 -0.73 -8.52 19.79
C ARG A 419 0.00 -8.98 18.54
N VAL A 420 0.35 -10.26 18.44
CA VAL A 420 0.91 -10.86 17.22
C VAL A 420 -0.07 -10.68 16.06
N VAL A 421 -1.36 -10.99 16.26
CA VAL A 421 -2.40 -10.81 15.21
C VAL A 421 -2.51 -9.34 14.77
N GLU A 422 -2.46 -8.40 15.72
CA GLU A 422 -2.45 -6.97 15.43
C GLU A 422 -1.24 -6.56 14.58
N GLY A 423 -0.05 -7.04 14.93
CA GLY A 423 1.19 -6.80 14.16
C GLY A 423 1.17 -7.43 12.77
N THR A 424 0.66 -8.65 12.63
CA THR A 424 0.50 -9.33 11.33
C THR A 424 -0.47 -8.56 10.43
N ARG A 425 -1.58 -8.05 11.00
CA ARG A 425 -2.55 -7.22 10.26
C ARG A 425 -1.92 -5.93 9.77
N HIS A 426 -1.11 -5.26 10.60
CA HIS A 426 -0.37 -4.07 10.20
C HIS A 426 0.61 -4.38 9.05
N THR A 427 1.36 -5.47 9.16
CA THR A 427 2.32 -5.91 8.13
C THR A 427 1.63 -6.21 6.79
N LEU A 428 0.49 -6.91 6.81
CA LEU A 428 -0.29 -7.21 5.60
C LEU A 428 -0.93 -5.97 4.98
N ALA A 429 -1.42 -5.03 5.81
CA ALA A 429 -1.95 -3.75 5.33
C ALA A 429 -0.87 -2.94 4.61
N LYS A 430 0.34 -2.86 5.17
CA LYS A 430 1.51 -2.22 4.54
C LYS A 430 1.87 -2.87 3.20
N ARG A 431 1.75 -4.20 3.10
CA ARG A 431 1.98 -4.96 1.86
C ARG A 431 0.79 -4.94 0.88
N ARG A 432 -0.34 -4.32 1.22
CA ARG A 432 -1.59 -4.27 0.42
C ARG A 432 -2.15 -5.66 0.10
N ILE A 433 -2.26 -6.50 1.13
CA ILE A 433 -2.77 -7.88 1.04
C ILE A 433 -3.97 -8.04 1.98
N ASP A 434 -5.15 -8.21 1.39
CA ASP A 434 -6.40 -8.31 2.15
C ASP A 434 -6.95 -9.74 2.27
N VAL A 435 -6.38 -10.72 1.54
CA VAL A 435 -6.91 -12.10 1.45
C VAL A 435 -6.89 -12.87 2.78
N LEU A 436 -6.03 -12.47 3.73
CA LEU A 436 -5.94 -13.06 5.07
C LEU A 436 -6.81 -12.34 6.12
N ALA A 437 -7.49 -11.25 5.77
CA ALA A 437 -8.27 -10.47 6.74
C ALA A 437 -9.37 -11.32 7.42
N GLY A 438 -10.04 -12.20 6.65
CA GLY A 438 -11.04 -13.13 7.19
C GLY A 438 -10.44 -14.15 8.15
N TYR A 439 -9.28 -14.72 7.84
CA TYR A 439 -8.56 -15.66 8.71
C TYR A 439 -8.14 -15.00 10.03
N LEU A 440 -7.51 -13.81 9.97
CA LEU A 440 -7.07 -13.10 11.19
C LEU A 440 -8.25 -12.72 12.09
N LYS A 441 -9.40 -12.38 11.50
CA LYS A 441 -10.64 -12.13 12.25
C LYS A 441 -11.15 -13.40 12.96
N GLN A 442 -11.05 -14.57 12.33
CA GLN A 442 -11.41 -15.84 12.96
C GLN A 442 -10.44 -16.20 14.10
N VAL A 443 -9.13 -16.01 13.90
CA VAL A 443 -8.12 -16.18 14.95
C VAL A 443 -8.43 -15.29 16.15
N GLU A 444 -8.73 -14.01 15.94
CA GLU A 444 -9.13 -13.09 17.02
C GLU A 444 -10.41 -13.56 17.72
N ALA A 445 -11.43 -14.00 16.95
CA ALA A 445 -12.68 -14.51 17.49
C ALA A 445 -12.53 -15.80 18.31
N LEU A 446 -11.48 -16.59 18.09
CA LEU A 446 -11.16 -17.78 18.89
C LEU A 446 -10.38 -17.42 20.17
N VAL A 447 -9.39 -16.54 20.06
CA VAL A 447 -8.49 -16.18 21.18
C VAL A 447 -9.19 -15.28 22.20
N GLU A 448 -9.99 -14.31 21.73
CA GLU A 448 -10.61 -13.29 22.58
C GLU A 448 -11.54 -13.86 23.67
N PRO A 449 -12.50 -14.78 23.38
CA PRO A 449 -13.35 -15.35 24.40
C PRO A 449 -12.56 -16.15 25.44
N ARG A 450 -11.51 -16.84 25.02
CA ARG A 450 -10.65 -17.61 25.92
C ARG A 450 -9.84 -16.70 26.84
N PHE A 451 -9.32 -15.60 26.31
CA PHE A 451 -8.62 -14.57 27.08
C PHE A 451 -9.54 -13.96 28.14
N ARG A 452 -10.75 -13.53 27.74
CA ARG A 452 -11.77 -13.02 28.66
C ARG A 452 -12.07 -14.00 29.78
N LEU A 453 -12.26 -15.28 29.46
CA LEU A 453 -12.53 -16.33 30.44
C LEU A 453 -11.38 -16.52 31.44
N CYS A 454 -10.12 -16.44 30.99
CA CYS A 454 -8.97 -16.54 31.89
C CYS A 454 -8.90 -15.36 32.86
N LEU A 455 -9.14 -14.12 32.37
CA LEU A 455 -9.22 -12.94 33.23
C LEU A 455 -10.36 -13.04 34.26
N GLN A 456 -11.54 -13.50 33.85
CA GLN A 456 -12.68 -13.72 34.75
C GLN A 456 -12.36 -14.76 35.83
N ARG A 457 -11.64 -15.84 35.49
CA ARG A 457 -11.21 -16.85 36.47
C ARG A 457 -10.21 -16.28 37.49
N HIS A 458 -9.28 -15.43 37.07
CA HIS A 458 -8.38 -14.75 38.00
C HIS A 458 -9.15 -13.82 38.95
N ALA A 459 -10.12 -13.06 38.44
CA ALA A 459 -10.97 -12.20 39.28
C ALA A 459 -11.85 -13.01 40.24
N ALA A 460 -12.50 -14.07 39.76
CA ALA A 460 -13.31 -14.97 40.58
C ALA A 460 -12.46 -15.67 41.66
N SER A 461 -11.21 -16.03 41.35
CA SER A 461 -10.28 -16.61 42.33
C SER A 461 -9.96 -15.65 43.47
N LEU A 462 -9.77 -14.35 43.18
CA LEU A 462 -9.57 -13.35 44.25
C LEU A 462 -10.84 -13.18 45.09
N GLY A 463 -12.03 -13.17 44.47
CA GLY A 463 -13.30 -13.13 45.20
C GLY A 463 -13.52 -14.36 46.09
N GLN A 464 -13.21 -15.56 45.59
CA GLN A 464 -13.26 -16.81 46.38
C GLN A 464 -12.21 -16.85 47.49
N ALA A 465 -11.03 -16.28 47.25
CA ALA A 465 -9.98 -16.15 48.27
C ALA A 465 -10.44 -15.30 49.48
N SER A 466 -11.38 -14.38 49.29
CA SER A 466 -11.98 -13.58 50.37
C SER A 466 -12.99 -14.35 51.23
N THR A 467 -13.27 -15.63 50.93
CA THR A 467 -14.19 -16.44 51.77
C THR A 467 -13.52 -16.88 53.07
N PRO A 468 -14.24 -16.89 54.21
CA PRO A 468 -13.64 -17.18 55.53
C PRO A 468 -12.90 -18.53 55.64
N SER A 469 -13.33 -19.55 54.89
CA SER A 469 -12.67 -20.85 54.86
C SER A 469 -11.31 -20.81 54.14
N THR A 470 -11.22 -20.06 53.03
CA THR A 470 -10.03 -19.95 52.20
C THR A 470 -9.03 -18.96 52.78
N VAL A 471 -9.51 -17.88 53.40
CA VAL A 471 -8.69 -16.92 54.15
C VAL A 471 -7.83 -17.62 55.20
N LYS A 472 -8.39 -18.59 55.94
CA LYS A 472 -7.65 -19.39 56.93
C LYS A 472 -6.58 -20.30 56.32
N GLN A 473 -6.74 -20.69 55.06
CA GLN A 473 -5.74 -21.48 54.32
C GLN A 473 -4.63 -20.59 53.73
N LEU A 474 -4.99 -19.39 53.28
CA LEU A 474 -4.07 -18.37 52.76
C LEU A 474 -3.25 -17.70 53.87
N PHE A 475 -3.81 -17.68 55.09
CA PHE A 475 -3.20 -17.09 56.28
C PHE A 475 -3.11 -18.13 57.42
N PRO A 476 -2.20 -19.13 57.32
CA PRO A 476 -2.11 -20.19 58.32
C PRO A 476 -1.79 -19.63 59.71
N GLN A 477 -2.60 -19.98 60.71
CA GLN A 477 -2.42 -19.47 62.08
C GLN A 477 -1.15 -19.99 62.78
N ALA A 478 -0.47 -21.01 62.23
CA ALA A 478 0.69 -21.66 62.83
C ALA A 478 2.01 -21.27 62.16
N THR A 479 2.64 -20.21 62.66
CA THR A 479 4.11 -20.12 62.76
C THR A 479 4.44 -19.42 64.07
N ALA A 480 5.20 -20.09 64.92
CA ALA A 480 5.50 -19.72 66.30
C ALA A 480 6.56 -18.60 66.45
N GLN A 481 6.66 -17.69 65.49
CA GLN A 481 7.59 -16.56 65.53
C GLN A 481 6.80 -15.28 65.22
N GLY A 482 6.98 -14.23 66.04
CA GLY A 482 6.36 -12.91 65.83
C GLY A 482 6.87 -12.20 64.57
N PRO A 483 7.06 -10.88 64.60
CA PRO A 483 6.30 -9.82 63.91
C PRO A 483 6.15 -9.89 62.36
N MET A 484 6.27 -11.05 61.71
CA MET A 484 6.17 -11.17 60.24
C MET A 484 4.75 -11.08 59.64
N ARG A 485 3.71 -10.88 60.44
CA ARG A 485 2.31 -10.87 59.95
C ARG A 485 1.88 -9.59 59.23
N SER A 486 2.68 -8.52 59.32
CA SER A 486 2.37 -7.21 58.71
C SER A 486 3.07 -6.98 57.37
N HIS A 487 3.92 -7.92 56.90
CA HIS A 487 4.59 -7.83 55.60
C HIS A 487 3.61 -7.98 54.43
N PRO A 488 4.00 -7.52 53.22
CA PRO A 488 3.19 -7.74 52.03
C PRO A 488 2.96 -9.24 51.77
N HIS A 489 1.71 -9.59 51.55
CA HIS A 489 1.25 -10.93 51.24
C HIS A 489 1.66 -11.32 49.81
N PHE A 490 1.96 -12.60 49.59
CA PHE A 490 2.41 -13.09 48.27
C PHE A 490 1.36 -12.86 47.17
N VAL A 491 0.07 -12.87 47.50
CA VAL A 491 -1.02 -12.57 46.54
C VAL A 491 -0.92 -11.13 46.04
N SER A 492 -0.58 -10.17 46.91
CA SER A 492 -0.38 -8.77 46.52
C SER A 492 0.75 -8.61 45.52
N ARG A 493 1.85 -9.36 45.69
CA ARG A 493 2.92 -9.41 44.70
C ARG A 493 2.45 -9.98 43.35
N ARG A 494 1.72 -11.09 43.35
CA ARG A 494 1.17 -11.71 42.11
C ARG A 494 0.24 -10.74 41.37
N VAL A 495 -0.67 -10.08 42.09
CA VAL A 495 -1.59 -9.08 41.52
C VAL A 495 -0.82 -7.88 40.96
N ALA A 496 0.19 -7.38 41.69
CA ALA A 496 1.03 -6.29 41.23
C ALA A 496 1.75 -6.64 39.91
N GLU A 497 2.44 -7.78 39.89
CA GLU A 497 3.20 -8.23 38.71
C GLU A 497 2.28 -8.46 37.49
N PHE A 498 1.09 -9.04 37.72
CA PHE A 498 0.09 -9.33 36.69
C PHE A 498 -0.55 -8.07 36.12
N LEU A 499 -1.02 -7.16 36.98
CA LEU A 499 -1.60 -5.88 36.53
C LEU A 499 -0.56 -5.04 35.79
N ALA A 500 0.67 -5.01 36.30
CA ALA A 500 1.76 -4.32 35.63
C ALA A 500 2.11 -4.98 34.28
N ALA A 501 1.92 -6.29 34.12
CA ALA A 501 2.15 -6.99 32.85
C ALA A 501 1.05 -6.66 31.84
N LEU A 502 -0.22 -6.69 32.26
CA LEU A 502 -1.35 -6.25 31.44
C LEU A 502 -1.23 -4.78 31.02
N GLN A 503 -0.78 -3.90 31.92
CA GLN A 503 -0.53 -2.50 31.60
C GLN A 503 0.66 -2.33 30.65
N ALA A 504 1.70 -3.16 30.77
CA ALA A 504 2.81 -3.16 29.85
C ALA A 504 2.32 -3.48 28.43
N LEU A 505 1.58 -4.58 28.30
CA LEU A 505 1.06 -5.14 27.06
C LEU A 505 -0.15 -4.41 26.49
N SER A 506 -0.79 -3.48 27.20
CA SER A 506 -1.95 -2.70 26.72
C SER A 506 -1.57 -1.42 25.97
N ALA A 507 -0.29 -1.04 25.96
CA ALA A 507 0.18 0.12 25.21
C ALA A 507 0.02 -0.09 23.69
N PRO A 508 -0.26 0.97 22.91
CA PRO A 508 -0.26 0.87 21.45
C PRO A 508 1.09 0.35 20.94
N LEU A 509 1.06 -0.47 19.89
CA LEU A 509 2.28 -0.90 19.21
C LEU A 509 2.85 0.29 18.43
N GLU A 510 4.11 0.63 18.70
CA GLU A 510 4.82 1.65 17.92
C GLU A 510 5.49 1.01 16.71
N PHE A 511 5.00 1.32 15.52
CA PHE A 511 5.66 0.90 14.28
C PHE A 511 6.58 2.02 13.79
N PRO A 512 7.86 1.75 13.48
CA PRO A 512 8.74 2.76 12.91
C PRO A 512 8.17 3.22 11.56
N SER A 513 7.96 4.53 11.40
CA SER A 513 7.45 5.11 10.16
C SER A 513 8.47 4.93 9.02
N ALA A 514 7.97 4.58 7.83
CA ALA A 514 8.77 4.28 6.63
C ALA A 514 9.62 5.46 6.11
N SER A 515 9.61 6.62 6.76
CA SER A 515 10.39 7.80 6.36
C SER A 515 11.85 7.78 6.80
N THR A 516 12.38 6.67 7.35
CA THR A 516 13.74 6.61 7.92
C THR A 516 14.64 5.46 7.45
N SER A 517 14.28 4.73 6.39
CA SER A 517 15.22 3.83 5.69
C SER A 517 15.67 4.44 4.37
N GLY A 518 16.49 5.48 4.45
CA GLY A 518 17.26 5.95 3.32
C GLY A 518 18.34 4.93 2.97
N ARG A 519 18.36 4.53 1.68
CA ARG A 519 19.51 4.00 0.93
C ARG A 519 19.70 2.47 0.95
N GLU A 520 18.90 1.78 0.14
CA GLU A 520 19.33 0.54 -0.52
C GLU A 520 19.09 0.59 -2.03
N ARG A 521 19.97 -0.12 -2.73
CA ARG A 521 20.39 0.03 -4.13
C ARG A 521 19.27 -0.11 -5.15
N GLU A 522 19.20 0.87 -6.06
CA GLU A 522 18.67 0.63 -7.41
C GLU A 522 19.56 -0.37 -8.15
N VAL A 523 19.00 -1.53 -8.46
CA VAL A 523 19.40 -2.35 -9.61
C VAL A 523 18.20 -2.35 -10.54
N GLY A 524 18.39 -1.80 -11.73
CA GLY A 524 17.32 -1.28 -12.57
C GLY A 524 16.38 -2.29 -13.23
N GLY A 525 15.31 -1.74 -13.80
CA GLY A 525 14.44 -2.41 -14.77
C GLY A 525 12.96 -2.23 -14.51
N LEU A 526 12.34 -1.31 -15.27
CA LEU A 526 10.90 -1.07 -15.50
C LEU A 526 10.15 -0.20 -14.46
N SER A 527 9.75 0.98 -14.94
CA SER A 527 8.95 2.00 -14.25
C SER A 527 7.61 1.48 -13.72
N PRO A 528 7.19 1.84 -12.51
CA PRO A 528 5.80 1.73 -12.10
C PRO A 528 4.98 2.90 -12.71
N LEU A 529 3.81 2.59 -13.26
CA LEU A 529 2.80 3.60 -13.63
C LEU A 529 2.50 4.55 -12.46
N PRO A 530 2.16 5.83 -12.72
CA PRO A 530 1.78 6.77 -11.68
C PRO A 530 0.47 6.31 -11.01
N PRO A 531 0.33 6.46 -9.68
CA PRO A 531 -0.91 6.11 -9.00
C PRO A 531 -2.03 7.08 -9.47
N PRO A 532 -3.27 6.59 -9.69
CA PRO A 532 -4.40 7.49 -9.87
C PRO A 532 -4.61 8.27 -8.57
N ALA A 533 -4.99 9.54 -8.72
CA ALA A 533 -5.16 10.51 -7.64
C ALA A 533 -6.08 9.96 -6.52
N ALA A 534 -5.47 9.43 -5.46
CA ALA A 534 -6.16 9.10 -4.22
C ALA A 534 -6.30 10.39 -3.40
N GLY A 535 -7.54 10.75 -3.08
CA GLY A 535 -7.86 11.85 -2.19
C GLY A 535 -7.15 11.69 -0.84
N ARG A 536 -6.95 12.83 -0.17
CA ARG A 536 -6.49 12.91 1.21
C ARG A 536 -7.51 12.26 2.15
N ASP A 537 -7.54 10.94 2.22
CA ASP A 537 -8.06 10.27 3.39
C ASP A 537 -7.02 10.43 4.50
N ARG A 538 -7.30 11.35 5.43
CA ARG A 538 -6.69 11.33 6.76
C ARG A 538 -6.71 9.89 7.26
N GLU A 539 -5.55 9.32 7.57
CA GLU A 539 -5.42 8.01 8.23
C GLU A 539 -6.44 7.95 9.38
N ARG A 540 -7.52 7.19 9.18
CA ARG A 540 -8.46 6.88 10.25
C ARG A 540 -7.64 6.10 11.28
N PRO A 541 -7.62 6.51 12.57
CA PRO A 541 -6.89 5.75 13.57
C PRO A 541 -7.35 4.29 13.50
N PRO A 542 -6.43 3.31 13.60
CA PRO A 542 -6.80 1.91 13.53
C PRO A 542 -7.92 1.64 14.53
N PRO A 543 -8.96 0.87 14.16
CA PRO A 543 -10.05 0.57 15.06
C PRO A 543 -9.48 -0.02 16.35
N THR A 544 -9.95 0.50 17.49
CA THR A 544 -9.57 0.03 18.82
C THR A 544 -9.71 -1.49 18.87
N PRO A 545 -8.67 -2.24 19.30
CA PRO A 545 -8.73 -3.70 19.28
C PRO A 545 -9.91 -4.22 20.11
N GLN A 546 -10.62 -5.24 19.61
CA GLN A 546 -11.88 -5.70 20.24
C GLN A 546 -11.65 -6.27 21.65
N TRP A 547 -10.47 -6.83 21.89
CA TRP A 547 -10.06 -7.39 23.18
C TRP A 547 -9.76 -6.31 24.25
N GLN A 548 -9.57 -5.04 23.87
CA GLN A 548 -9.11 -4.01 24.80
C GLN A 548 -10.19 -3.63 25.82
N ALA A 549 -11.45 -3.45 25.40
CA ALA A 549 -12.54 -3.09 26.31
C ALA A 549 -12.83 -4.19 27.36
N PRO A 550 -12.99 -5.48 27.00
CA PRO A 550 -13.14 -6.57 27.96
C PRO A 550 -11.99 -6.69 28.96
N MET A 551 -10.75 -6.46 28.50
CA MET A 551 -9.58 -6.45 29.38
C MET A 551 -9.65 -5.34 30.41
N LEU A 552 -9.98 -4.10 30.00
CA LEU A 552 -10.07 -2.95 30.90
C LEU A 552 -11.17 -3.17 31.96
N THR A 553 -12.32 -3.72 31.57
CA THR A 553 -13.38 -4.12 32.52
C THR A 553 -12.87 -5.15 33.52
N ALA A 554 -12.16 -6.18 33.06
CA ALA A 554 -11.60 -7.19 33.95
C ALA A 554 -10.53 -6.64 34.90
N VAL A 555 -9.72 -5.67 34.47
CA VAL A 555 -8.74 -4.97 35.33
C VAL A 555 -9.43 -4.23 36.46
N LEU A 556 -10.55 -3.55 36.18
CA LEU A 556 -11.36 -2.91 37.23
C LEU A 556 -11.91 -3.94 38.22
N THR A 557 -12.46 -5.06 37.72
CA THR A 557 -12.95 -6.15 38.58
C THR A 557 -11.83 -6.76 39.42
N LEU A 558 -10.65 -6.99 38.86
CA LEU A 558 -9.47 -7.49 39.58
C LEU A 558 -9.05 -6.52 40.70
N GLY A 559 -9.00 -5.21 40.41
CA GLY A 559 -8.72 -4.19 41.42
C GLY A 559 -9.73 -4.21 42.55
N THR A 560 -11.03 -4.33 42.22
CA THR A 560 -12.10 -4.41 43.24
C THR A 560 -11.98 -5.64 44.13
N ALA A 561 -11.70 -6.80 43.54
CA ALA A 561 -11.60 -8.07 44.25
C ALA A 561 -10.33 -8.14 45.12
N TYR A 562 -9.23 -7.56 44.63
CA TYR A 562 -7.99 -7.45 45.39
C TYR A 562 -8.18 -6.60 46.65
N GLU A 563 -8.81 -5.43 46.54
CA GLU A 563 -9.04 -4.58 47.71
C GLU A 563 -9.93 -5.26 48.76
N GLN A 564 -10.99 -5.95 48.32
CA GLN A 564 -11.83 -6.74 49.21
C GLN A 564 -11.01 -7.82 49.92
N LEU A 565 -10.16 -8.55 49.18
CA LEU A 565 -9.31 -9.59 49.73
C LEU A 565 -8.35 -9.03 50.80
N VAL A 566 -7.66 -7.92 50.51
CA VAL A 566 -6.73 -7.30 51.46
C VAL A 566 -7.46 -6.89 52.74
N MET A 567 -8.67 -6.33 52.63
CA MET A 567 -9.47 -5.97 53.79
C MET A 567 -9.91 -7.18 54.60
N THR A 568 -10.36 -8.26 53.95
CA THR A 568 -10.73 -9.48 54.66
C THR A 568 -9.52 -10.14 55.34
N LEU A 569 -8.36 -10.20 54.66
CA LEU A 569 -7.12 -10.69 55.25
C LEU A 569 -6.70 -9.85 56.47
N SER A 570 -6.87 -8.53 56.41
CA SER A 570 -6.56 -7.65 57.54
C SER A 570 -7.45 -7.93 58.76
N SER A 571 -8.72 -8.30 58.56
CA SER A 571 -9.66 -8.54 59.67
C SER A 571 -9.30 -9.74 60.56
N GLU A 572 -8.52 -10.69 60.03
CA GLU A 572 -8.03 -11.87 60.78
C GLU A 572 -6.95 -11.50 61.81
N LEU A 573 -6.30 -10.34 61.66
CA LEU A 573 -5.35 -9.85 62.64
C LEU A 573 -6.11 -9.34 63.87
N SER A 574 -5.68 -9.72 65.06
CA SER A 574 -6.38 -9.35 66.31
C SER A 574 -6.18 -7.88 66.69
N ASN A 575 -5.02 -7.32 66.37
CA ASN A 575 -4.63 -5.97 66.75
C ASN A 575 -4.96 -4.97 65.63
N VAL A 576 -5.77 -3.95 65.94
CA VAL A 576 -6.19 -2.89 64.98
C VAL A 576 -4.97 -2.24 64.32
N ARG A 577 -3.89 -2.02 65.07
CA ARG A 577 -2.65 -1.45 64.53
C ARG A 577 -2.02 -2.34 63.46
N ASP A 578 -1.97 -3.64 63.70
CA ASP A 578 -1.36 -4.59 62.76
C ASP A 578 -2.22 -4.73 61.50
N ARG A 579 -3.55 -4.52 61.61
CA ARG A 579 -4.46 -4.41 60.45
C ARG A 579 -4.06 -3.26 59.54
N GLU A 580 -3.93 -2.07 60.10
CA GLU A 580 -3.57 -0.87 59.33
C GLU A 580 -2.20 -1.02 58.67
N VAL A 581 -1.19 -1.49 59.41
CA VAL A 581 0.16 -1.71 58.86
C VAL A 581 0.14 -2.75 57.74
N PHE A 582 -0.62 -3.84 57.90
CA PHE A 582 -0.77 -4.86 56.86
C PHE A 582 -1.40 -4.28 55.59
N VAL A 583 -2.52 -3.56 55.70
CA VAL A 583 -3.18 -2.96 54.53
C VAL A 583 -2.24 -1.98 53.82
N ILE A 584 -1.56 -1.11 54.58
CA ILE A 584 -0.60 -0.14 54.04
C ILE A 584 0.52 -0.85 53.27
N ASN A 585 1.19 -1.84 53.87
CA ASN A 585 2.30 -2.55 53.21
C ASN A 585 1.86 -3.28 51.92
N ASN A 586 0.66 -3.86 51.90
CA ASN A 586 0.14 -4.58 50.74
C ASN A 586 -0.30 -3.65 49.60
N VAL A 587 -0.98 -2.55 49.92
CA VAL A 587 -1.43 -1.57 48.93
C VAL A 587 -0.23 -0.79 48.37
N ASP A 588 0.70 -0.39 49.23
CA ASP A 588 1.93 0.32 48.84
C ASP A 588 2.81 -0.51 47.91
N LEU A 589 2.93 -1.83 48.13
CA LEU A 589 3.63 -2.73 47.21
C LEU A 589 3.03 -2.69 45.80
N VAL A 590 1.70 -2.82 45.68
CA VAL A 590 1.03 -2.83 44.37
C VAL A 590 1.19 -1.49 43.66
N ILE A 591 1.02 -0.38 44.37
CA ILE A 591 1.24 0.96 43.84
C ILE A 591 2.67 1.11 43.35
N SER A 592 3.65 0.76 44.18
CA SER A 592 5.08 0.90 43.86
C SER A 592 5.46 0.17 42.58
N VAL A 593 5.00 -1.08 42.41
CA VAL A 593 5.26 -1.88 41.20
C VAL A 593 4.58 -1.29 39.95
N LEU A 594 3.35 -0.80 40.08
CA LEU A 594 2.64 -0.15 38.96
C LEU A 594 3.29 1.18 38.56
N GLU A 595 3.75 1.97 39.52
CA GLU A 595 4.45 3.23 39.28
C GLU A 595 5.86 3.04 38.70
N GLU A 596 6.60 2.02 39.16
CA GLU A 596 7.92 1.68 38.63
C GLU A 596 7.85 1.33 37.14
N ARG A 597 6.94 0.43 36.75
CA ARG A 597 6.76 0.10 35.33
C ARG A 597 6.24 1.26 34.49
N ARG A 598 5.49 2.19 35.09
CA ARG A 598 5.07 3.43 34.42
C ARG A 598 6.25 4.36 34.17
N ARG A 599 7.20 4.46 35.12
CA ARG A 599 8.45 5.22 34.97
C ARG A 599 9.38 4.60 33.93
N ASP A 600 9.61 3.30 33.95
CA ASP A 600 10.45 2.61 32.97
C ASP A 600 10.00 2.85 31.53
N LYS A 601 8.68 2.92 31.30
CA LYS A 601 8.12 3.29 29.99
C LYS A 601 8.44 4.72 29.58
N LEU A 602 8.29 5.68 30.51
CA LEU A 602 8.59 7.08 30.25
C LEU A 602 10.09 7.29 29.98
N GLU A 603 10.96 6.58 30.69
CA GLU A 603 12.41 6.60 30.45
C GLU A 603 12.78 5.98 29.09
N LYS A 604 12.23 4.82 28.73
CA LYS A 604 12.44 4.21 27.40
C LYS A 604 11.96 5.11 26.26
N HIS A 605 10.83 5.81 26.45
CA HIS A 605 10.34 6.81 25.49
C HIS A 605 11.20 8.08 25.45
N ALA A 606 11.71 8.53 26.59
CA ALA A 606 12.61 9.67 26.67
C ALA A 606 13.95 9.34 25.98
N ASP A 607 14.49 8.14 26.18
CA ASP A 607 15.72 7.65 25.55
C ASP A 607 15.56 7.46 24.04
N SER A 608 14.41 6.93 23.57
CA SER A 608 14.13 6.82 22.14
C SER A 608 13.98 8.20 21.48
N ARG A 609 13.39 9.18 22.20
CA ARG A 609 13.30 10.58 21.78
C ARG A 609 14.66 11.30 21.84
N ASN A 610 15.52 11.00 22.82
CA ASN A 610 16.87 11.56 22.92
C ASN A 610 17.81 11.02 21.85
N ARG A 611 17.71 9.72 21.53
CA ARG A 611 18.45 9.15 20.38
C ARG A 611 18.03 9.78 19.06
N ARG A 612 16.74 10.11 18.88
CA ARG A 612 16.23 10.83 17.70
C ARG A 612 16.71 12.29 17.61
N THR A 613 16.94 12.96 18.74
CA THR A 613 17.41 14.37 18.76
C THR A 613 18.93 14.49 18.73
N SER A 614 19.68 13.45 19.08
CA SER A 614 21.15 13.45 19.00
C SER A 614 21.74 13.27 17.59
N VAL A 615 20.91 12.99 16.57
CA VAL A 615 21.35 12.81 15.18
C VAL A 615 21.44 14.14 14.42
N ASP A 616 20.86 15.23 14.94
CA ASP A 616 20.90 16.58 14.34
C ASP A 616 21.61 17.60 15.27
N GLY A 617 22.87 17.33 15.61
CA GLY A 617 23.75 18.27 16.31
C GLY A 617 25.04 18.57 15.50
N PRO A 618 25.55 19.81 15.49
CA PRO A 618 26.50 20.28 14.48
C PRO A 618 27.85 19.59 14.59
N LEU A 619 28.41 19.25 13.43
CA LEU A 619 29.78 18.80 13.25
C LEU A 619 30.77 19.71 14.00
N SER A 620 31.57 19.13 14.87
CA SER A 620 32.79 19.75 15.40
C SER A 620 33.98 18.80 15.19
N PRO A 621 35.19 19.34 14.95
CA PRO A 621 36.21 18.68 14.16
C PRO A 621 37.11 17.74 14.97
N THR A 622 37.50 16.65 14.31
CA THR A 622 38.80 15.96 14.34
C THR A 622 39.59 15.92 15.65
N LEU A 623 39.66 14.73 16.27
CA LEU A 623 40.85 14.30 17.01
C LEU A 623 41.18 12.85 16.66
N ALA A 624 42.37 12.68 16.10
CA ALA A 624 42.94 11.44 15.63
C ALA A 624 43.18 10.45 16.79
N ARG A 625 42.85 9.17 16.58
CA ARG A 625 43.52 8.07 17.30
C ARG A 625 43.44 6.73 16.54
N SER A 626 44.57 6.39 15.92
CA SER A 626 45.17 5.06 15.70
C SER A 626 44.27 3.82 15.51
N SER A 627 44.30 3.23 14.31
CA SER A 627 44.03 1.81 14.06
C SER A 627 45.34 1.00 14.05
N PRO A 628 45.35 -0.28 14.46
CA PRO A 628 46.49 -1.19 14.25
C PRO A 628 46.46 -1.83 12.85
N PRO A 629 47.57 -2.41 12.35
CA PRO A 629 47.78 -2.66 10.94
C PRO A 629 47.32 -4.06 10.49
N LEU A 630 46.93 -4.17 9.22
CA LEU A 630 46.94 -5.41 8.44
C LEU A 630 47.82 -5.20 7.19
N PRO A 631 48.50 -6.26 6.70
CA PRO A 631 49.62 -6.12 5.78
C PRO A 631 49.20 -6.01 4.29
N SER A 632 50.04 -5.28 3.56
CA SER A 632 50.13 -5.07 2.10
C SER A 632 50.33 -6.37 1.29
N GLY A 633 49.58 -6.63 0.21
CA GLY A 633 49.84 -6.23 -1.19
C GLY A 633 50.01 -7.49 -2.09
N PRO A 634 50.11 -7.44 -3.44
CA PRO A 634 50.08 -6.27 -4.34
C PRO A 634 49.28 -6.40 -5.67
N SER A 635 49.04 -5.22 -6.28
CA SER A 635 49.12 -4.84 -7.72
C SER A 635 48.42 -5.59 -8.87
N SER A 636 47.61 -4.84 -9.65
CA SER A 636 47.67 -4.67 -11.13
C SER A 636 46.51 -3.74 -11.57
N SER A 637 46.73 -2.46 -11.90
CA SER A 637 47.09 -1.88 -13.22
C SER A 637 45.97 -1.81 -14.27
N SER A 638 45.93 -0.66 -14.98
CA SER A 638 45.23 -0.28 -16.23
C SER A 638 43.94 0.54 -16.04
N SER A 639 43.88 1.86 -16.22
CA SER A 639 44.24 2.78 -17.34
C SER A 639 43.13 3.00 -18.37
N SER A 640 43.04 4.25 -18.84
CA SER A 640 42.23 4.79 -19.94
C SER A 640 40.79 5.18 -19.58
N SER A 641 40.19 6.29 -20.01
CA SER A 641 40.58 7.42 -20.87
C SER A 641 39.27 8.16 -21.17
N ALA A 642 39.16 9.47 -20.86
CA ALA A 642 38.73 10.55 -21.78
C ALA A 642 37.21 10.53 -22.14
N VAL A 643 36.45 11.58 -22.44
CA VAL A 643 36.56 12.89 -23.12
C VAL A 643 35.28 13.65 -22.69
N ALA A 644 35.33 14.83 -22.09
CA ALA A 644 35.11 16.17 -22.66
C ALA A 644 33.69 16.57 -23.12
N ALA A 645 33.47 17.90 -23.04
CA ALA A 645 32.40 18.77 -23.60
C ALA A 645 31.09 18.86 -22.78
N ALA A 646 30.65 19.99 -22.19
CA ALA A 646 30.67 21.44 -22.47
C ALA A 646 29.40 21.98 -23.18
N ALA A 647 28.84 23.04 -22.55
CA ALA A 647 27.95 24.10 -23.09
C ALA A 647 26.53 23.67 -23.56
N ALA A 648 25.45 24.46 -23.52
CA ALA A 648 25.19 25.91 -23.38
C ALA A 648 23.76 26.10 -22.81
N ARG A 649 23.49 27.03 -21.89
CA ARG A 649 22.87 28.37 -22.08
C ARG A 649 21.82 28.49 -23.21
N THR A 650 20.61 28.95 -22.84
CA THR A 650 19.80 30.04 -23.46
C THR A 650 18.47 30.18 -22.70
N THR A 651 18.29 31.24 -21.88
CA THR A 651 17.57 32.52 -22.14
C THR A 651 16.04 32.47 -21.98
N SER A 652 15.57 33.34 -21.09
CA SER A 652 14.19 33.74 -20.76
C SER A 652 13.41 34.38 -21.94
N PRO A 653 12.11 34.75 -21.77
CA PRO A 653 11.79 36.06 -21.20
C PRO A 653 10.53 36.15 -20.30
N LEU A 654 10.44 37.29 -19.61
CA LEU A 654 9.38 37.82 -18.74
C LEU A 654 8.01 37.99 -19.40
N TRP A 655 6.93 38.04 -18.59
CA TRP A 655 6.08 39.23 -18.29
C TRP A 655 4.98 38.81 -17.28
N GLY A 656 4.87 39.46 -16.11
CA GLY A 656 3.75 40.35 -15.69
C GLY A 656 2.46 39.58 -15.34
N GLY A 657 1.72 39.74 -14.24
CA GLY A 657 1.62 40.72 -13.16
C GLY A 657 0.20 40.60 -12.56
N GLY A 658 0.04 40.79 -11.24
CA GLY A 658 -1.26 40.89 -10.54
C GLY A 658 -1.98 39.56 -10.29
N GLY A 659 -2.75 39.32 -9.23
CA GLY A 659 -3.15 40.05 -8.03
C GLY A 659 -3.92 39.02 -7.18
N ARG A 660 -3.74 39.03 -5.86
CA ARG A 660 -4.43 38.12 -4.92
C ARG A 660 -5.91 38.51 -4.76
N PRO A 661 -6.84 37.55 -4.71
CA PRO A 661 -8.14 37.73 -4.05
C PRO A 661 -8.18 37.07 -2.65
N PRO A 662 -9.02 37.58 -1.72
CA PRO A 662 -9.13 37.12 -0.32
C PRO A 662 -10.13 35.95 -0.15
N PRO A 663 -10.14 35.27 1.03
CA PRO A 663 -11.00 34.12 1.30
C PRO A 663 -12.46 34.49 1.68
N PRO A 664 -13.42 33.55 1.53
CA PRO A 664 -14.86 33.80 1.72
C PRO A 664 -15.35 33.76 3.19
N PRO A 665 -16.55 34.32 3.49
CA PRO A 665 -17.07 34.53 4.84
C PRO A 665 -17.87 33.32 5.41
N PRO A 666 -18.14 33.28 6.73
CA PRO A 666 -18.96 32.24 7.37
C PRO A 666 -20.47 32.54 7.29
N PRO A 667 -21.35 31.51 7.36
CA PRO A 667 -22.81 31.70 7.34
C PRO A 667 -23.40 32.07 8.72
N PRO A 668 -24.64 32.60 8.74
CA PRO A 668 -25.18 33.35 9.88
C PRO A 668 -25.95 32.50 10.92
N SER A 669 -26.07 33.14 12.07
CA SER A 669 -26.76 32.81 13.33
C SER A 669 -28.29 32.64 13.23
N GLY A 670 -28.82 31.70 14.02
CA GLY A 670 -30.19 31.67 14.51
C GLY A 670 -30.22 31.35 16.01
N GLU A 671 -30.76 32.26 16.80
CA GLU A 671 -31.07 32.16 18.25
C GLU A 671 -32.50 31.60 18.49
N PRO A 672 -33.04 31.52 19.72
CA PRO A 672 -32.53 30.83 20.91
C PRO A 672 -33.62 29.96 21.59
N ALA A 673 -33.22 29.05 22.50
CA ALA A 673 -34.11 28.59 23.57
C ALA A 673 -33.33 28.32 24.86
N SER A 674 -33.85 28.91 25.92
CA SER A 674 -33.38 29.07 27.29
C SER A 674 -33.16 27.78 28.09
N SER A 675 -32.12 27.73 28.93
CA SER A 675 -32.26 27.84 30.40
C SER A 675 -30.94 27.56 31.16
N SER A 676 -30.57 28.54 32.00
CA SER A 676 -29.87 28.49 33.29
C SER A 676 -28.66 27.55 33.47
N SER A 677 -27.40 28.03 33.45
CA SER A 677 -26.68 28.85 34.46
C SER A 677 -26.30 28.11 35.77
N SER A 678 -25.02 27.71 35.88
CA SER A 678 -24.11 28.14 36.97
C SER A 678 -22.65 27.68 36.72
N SER A 679 -21.86 28.62 36.20
CA SER A 679 -20.50 29.02 36.62
C SER A 679 -20.01 28.49 37.98
N SER A 680 -18.75 28.20 38.29
CA SER A 680 -17.38 28.32 37.71
C SER A 680 -16.47 27.48 38.66
N SER A 681 -15.29 26.95 38.34
CA SER A 681 -14.07 27.65 37.95
C SER A 681 -12.96 26.67 37.51
N THR A 682 -12.37 27.01 36.37
CA THR A 682 -11.00 26.78 35.86
C THR A 682 -9.98 25.99 36.70
N ALA A 683 -9.45 24.92 36.10
CA ALA A 683 -8.01 24.63 36.10
C ALA A 683 -7.59 24.07 34.72
N PHE A 684 -6.74 24.83 34.05
CA PHE A 684 -6.13 24.53 32.76
C PHE A 684 -4.93 23.58 32.99
N VAL A 685 -5.00 22.35 32.48
CA VAL A 685 -3.82 21.53 32.15
C VAL A 685 -4.13 20.82 30.83
N GLY A 686 -3.39 21.16 29.79
CA GLY A 686 -3.46 20.51 28.49
C GLY A 686 -3.06 19.03 28.59
N GLY A 687 -3.84 18.18 27.93
CA GLY A 687 -3.53 16.77 27.72
C GLY A 687 -4.25 16.28 26.47
N GLU A 688 -3.48 15.81 25.50
CA GLU A 688 -3.94 15.22 24.24
C GLU A 688 -4.84 13.98 24.47
N PRO A 689 -5.73 13.62 23.52
CA PRO A 689 -6.71 12.55 23.69
C PRO A 689 -6.08 11.18 23.38
N SER A 690 -5.31 10.63 24.31
CA SER A 690 -4.81 9.24 24.27
C SER A 690 -5.42 8.34 25.38
N SER A 691 -6.60 8.68 25.90
CA SER A 691 -6.97 8.45 27.30
C SER A 691 -7.83 7.22 27.64
N SER A 692 -8.24 6.36 26.69
CA SER A 692 -9.18 5.26 27.04
C SER A 692 -8.53 4.08 27.79
N SER A 693 -7.33 3.63 27.38
CA SER A 693 -6.62 2.53 28.04
C SER A 693 -5.93 2.96 29.34
N SER A 694 -5.46 4.21 29.41
CA SER A 694 -4.90 4.81 30.62
C SER A 694 -5.95 5.00 31.72
N SER A 695 -7.24 5.12 31.36
CA SER A 695 -8.31 5.42 32.31
C SER A 695 -8.56 4.28 33.31
N ALA A 696 -8.66 3.01 32.88
CA ALA A 696 -9.00 1.92 33.81
C ALA A 696 -7.85 1.59 34.79
N PHE A 697 -6.61 1.45 34.29
CA PHE A 697 -5.44 1.27 35.15
C PHE A 697 -5.22 2.48 36.06
N GLY A 698 -5.42 3.69 35.54
CA GLY A 698 -5.38 4.92 36.33
C GLY A 698 -6.46 4.96 37.43
N THR A 699 -7.67 4.46 37.13
CA THR A 699 -8.78 4.38 38.10
C THR A 699 -8.44 3.40 39.23
N VAL A 700 -7.89 2.22 38.91
CA VAL A 700 -7.44 1.26 39.94
C VAL A 700 -6.33 1.89 40.79
N LEU A 701 -5.34 2.53 40.16
CA LEU A 701 -4.25 3.18 40.87
C LEU A 701 -4.76 4.30 41.80
N GLN A 702 -5.62 5.19 41.31
CA GLN A 702 -6.21 6.27 42.08
C GLN A 702 -7.02 5.76 43.28
N ARG A 703 -7.75 4.64 43.09
CA ARG A 703 -8.52 4.00 44.14
C ARG A 703 -7.61 3.41 45.22
N LEU A 704 -6.55 2.71 44.83
CA LEU A 704 -5.53 2.19 45.74
C LEU A 704 -4.78 3.31 46.48
N GLU A 705 -4.41 4.39 45.80
CA GLU A 705 -3.78 5.57 46.43
C GLU A 705 -4.70 6.24 47.46
N THR A 706 -5.99 6.35 47.14
CA THR A 706 -6.98 6.91 48.05
C THR A 706 -7.12 6.02 49.28
N ARG A 707 -7.16 4.69 49.08
CA ARG A 707 -7.16 3.70 50.16
C ARG A 707 -5.91 3.78 51.03
N LEU A 708 -4.73 3.92 50.42
CA LEU A 708 -3.47 4.09 51.13
C LEU A 708 -3.49 5.36 51.99
N ARG A 709 -3.93 6.50 51.44
CA ARG A 709 -4.03 7.77 52.17
C ARG A 709 -4.95 7.67 53.38
N GLU A 710 -6.12 7.07 53.22
CA GLU A 710 -7.09 6.88 54.31
C GLU A 710 -6.50 6.01 55.43
N GLN A 711 -5.90 4.87 55.10
CA GLN A 711 -5.32 3.94 56.08
C GLN A 711 -4.07 4.53 56.77
N VAL A 712 -3.24 5.27 56.04
CA VAL A 712 -2.13 6.03 56.64
C VAL A 712 -2.65 7.06 57.64
N GLY A 713 -3.75 7.76 57.33
CA GLY A 713 -4.41 8.67 58.25
C GLY A 713 -4.84 7.99 59.56
N LEU A 714 -5.56 6.88 59.45
CA LEU A 714 -6.01 6.08 60.60
C LEU A 714 -4.84 5.55 61.44
N PHE A 715 -3.78 5.05 60.78
CA PHE A 715 -2.57 4.59 61.47
C PHE A 715 -1.87 5.73 62.21
N VAL A 716 -1.70 6.89 61.58
CA VAL A 716 -1.05 8.06 62.19
C VAL A 716 -1.84 8.55 63.39
N GLU A 717 -3.17 8.62 63.29
CA GLU A 717 -4.03 8.99 64.42
C GLU A 717 -3.88 7.99 65.58
N ALA A 718 -3.95 6.69 65.31
CA ALA A 718 -3.78 5.64 66.33
C ALA A 718 -2.38 5.69 66.98
N LEU A 719 -1.33 5.97 66.19
CA LEU A 719 0.05 6.09 66.66
C LEU A 719 0.22 7.28 67.61
N LEU A 720 -0.40 8.42 67.29
CA LEU A 720 -0.36 9.61 68.12
C LEU A 720 -1.24 9.47 69.37
N GLU A 721 -2.44 8.89 69.26
CA GLU A 721 -3.34 8.65 70.39
C GLU A 721 -2.74 7.69 71.43
N LYS A 722 -1.92 6.72 71.00
CA LYS A 722 -1.22 5.82 71.93
C LYS A 722 -0.24 6.55 72.85
N ARG A 723 0.36 7.65 72.39
CA ARG A 723 1.49 8.31 73.08
C ARG A 723 1.11 9.66 73.68
N MET A 724 0.18 10.38 73.06
CA MET A 724 -0.23 11.73 73.47
C MET A 724 -1.75 11.87 73.62
N LYS A 725 -2.37 10.79 74.13
CA LYS A 725 -3.82 10.68 74.31
C LYS A 725 -4.44 11.90 75.00
N ASP A 726 -3.85 12.33 76.11
CA ASP A 726 -4.42 13.39 76.96
C ASP A 726 -4.38 14.76 76.28
N LEU A 727 -3.31 15.06 75.55
CA LEU A 727 -3.19 16.28 74.75
C LEU A 727 -4.20 16.30 73.60
N ILE A 728 -4.31 15.20 72.85
CA ILE A 728 -5.20 15.08 71.70
C ILE A 728 -6.66 15.11 72.15
N ALA A 729 -7.01 14.39 73.21
CA ALA A 729 -8.36 14.38 73.79
C ALA A 729 -8.77 15.77 74.30
N PHE A 730 -7.84 16.51 74.91
CA PHE A 730 -8.10 17.88 75.37
C PHE A 730 -8.37 18.83 74.21
N VAL A 731 -7.53 18.80 73.16
CA VAL A 731 -7.71 19.62 71.94
C VAL A 731 -9.02 19.28 71.25
N LYS A 732 -9.30 17.99 70.98
CA LYS A 732 -10.55 17.54 70.34
C LYS A 732 -11.79 17.96 71.16
N LYS A 733 -11.74 17.85 72.49
CA LYS A 733 -12.85 18.23 73.38
C LYS A 733 -13.11 19.74 73.38
N LYS A 734 -12.07 20.57 73.44
CA LYS A 734 -12.21 22.04 73.44
C LYS A 734 -12.59 22.58 72.06
N GLU A 735 -12.11 21.99 70.97
CA GLU A 735 -12.54 22.34 69.61
C GLU A 735 -14.03 21.98 69.39
N ALA A 736 -14.49 20.81 69.82
CA ALA A 736 -15.91 20.42 69.73
C ALA A 736 -16.86 21.32 70.53
N LEU A 737 -16.38 21.88 71.66
CA LEU A 737 -17.13 22.87 72.44
C LEU A 737 -17.14 24.25 71.76
N GLY A 738 -16.05 24.63 71.09
CA GLY A 738 -15.97 25.89 70.32
C GLY A 738 -16.81 25.87 69.03
N GLU A 739 -16.89 24.74 68.33
CA GLU A 739 -17.73 24.59 67.12
C GLU A 739 -19.24 24.67 67.44
N GLN A 740 -19.67 24.28 68.64
CA GLN A 740 -21.06 24.48 69.10
C GLN A 740 -21.38 25.93 69.45
N GLU A 741 -20.38 26.73 69.81
CA GLU A 741 -20.52 28.15 70.14
C GLU A 741 -20.45 29.07 68.90
N GLU A 742 -19.91 28.62 67.76
CA GLU A 742 -19.80 29.43 66.53
C GLU A 742 -21.12 29.58 65.74
N GLY A 743 -22.17 28.80 66.06
CA GLY A 743 -23.50 28.89 65.42
C GLY A 743 -24.48 29.87 66.08
N GLY A 744 -24.13 30.45 67.22
CA GLY A 744 -24.92 31.42 67.98
C GLY A 744 -24.09 32.65 68.31
N GLU A 745 -24.73 33.81 68.47
CA GLU A 745 -24.12 35.12 68.68
C GLU A 745 -22.91 35.13 69.63
N LYS A 746 -21.91 35.98 69.31
CA LYS A 746 -20.72 36.30 70.12
C LYS A 746 -21.06 36.48 71.61
N GLY A 747 -20.98 35.40 72.37
CA GLY A 747 -20.98 35.39 73.84
C GLY A 747 -19.55 35.40 74.35
N GLY A 748 -19.25 36.30 75.28
CA GLY A 748 -17.90 36.56 75.79
C GLY A 748 -17.21 35.35 76.41
N GLY A 749 -15.88 35.29 76.24
CA GLY A 749 -15.01 34.32 76.89
C GLY A 749 -15.14 34.40 78.41
N GLY A 750 -15.85 33.44 78.99
CA GLY A 750 -15.80 33.16 80.42
C GLY A 750 -14.38 32.75 80.81
N ALA A 751 -13.90 33.24 81.95
CA ALA A 751 -12.61 32.83 82.49
C ALA A 751 -12.54 31.28 82.59
N PRO A 752 -11.42 30.65 82.20
CA PRO A 752 -11.27 29.21 82.29
C PRO A 752 -11.44 28.80 83.75
N SER A 753 -12.25 27.76 84.00
CA SER A 753 -12.43 27.26 85.38
C SER A 753 -11.07 26.84 85.97
N ASP A 754 -10.88 26.99 87.29
CA ASP A 754 -9.63 26.60 87.96
C ASP A 754 -9.22 25.15 87.69
N LEU A 755 -10.21 24.27 87.49
CA LEU A 755 -10.00 22.87 87.12
C LEU A 755 -9.39 22.74 85.72
N GLU A 756 -9.84 23.56 84.76
CA GLU A 756 -9.32 23.58 83.40
C GLU A 756 -7.91 24.16 83.33
N THR A 757 -7.62 25.22 84.09
CA THR A 757 -6.28 25.81 84.18
C THR A 757 -5.27 24.80 84.76
N ARG A 758 -5.66 24.02 85.78
CA ARG A 758 -4.84 22.92 86.31
C ARG A 758 -4.64 21.78 85.31
N GLN A 759 -5.65 21.47 84.49
CA GLN A 759 -5.52 20.47 83.42
C GLN A 759 -4.57 20.96 82.32
N MET A 760 -4.67 22.23 81.91
CA MET A 760 -3.76 22.85 80.94
C MET A 760 -2.30 22.87 81.44
N GLU A 761 -2.07 23.27 82.70
CA GLU A 761 -0.73 23.25 83.32
C GLU A 761 -0.12 21.85 83.33
N ARG A 762 -0.91 20.84 83.67
CA ARG A 762 -0.48 19.44 83.67
C ARG A 762 -0.07 18.98 82.27
N LEU A 763 -0.87 19.31 81.25
CA LEU A 763 -0.60 18.92 79.85
C LEU A 763 0.65 19.61 79.30
N VAL A 764 0.88 20.88 79.61
CA VAL A 764 2.11 21.61 79.20
C VAL A 764 3.35 20.93 79.77
N ARG A 765 3.37 20.66 81.09
CA ARG A 765 4.54 20.03 81.73
C ARG A 765 4.76 18.59 81.29
N MET A 766 3.68 17.80 81.15
CA MET A 766 3.77 16.42 80.65
C MET A 766 4.31 16.38 79.21
N PHE A 767 3.80 17.25 78.34
CA PHE A 767 4.30 17.32 76.97
C PHE A 767 5.78 17.75 76.94
N ALA A 768 6.17 18.80 77.69
CA ALA A 768 7.53 19.30 77.73
C ALA A 768 8.55 18.27 78.23
N ALA A 769 8.15 17.36 79.12
CA ALA A 769 9.00 16.28 79.62
C ALA A 769 9.19 15.13 78.62
N ASP A 770 8.12 14.73 77.91
CA ASP A 770 8.10 13.45 77.18
C ASP A 770 8.13 13.57 75.64
N TRP A 771 7.97 14.77 75.06
CA TRP A 771 7.83 14.95 73.61
C TRP A 771 9.01 14.42 72.78
N LEU A 772 10.25 14.60 73.25
CA LEU A 772 11.45 14.15 72.53
C LEU A 772 11.52 12.61 72.46
N LYS A 773 11.29 11.97 73.61
CA LYS A 773 11.21 10.51 73.72
C LYS A 773 10.05 9.95 72.91
N ALA A 774 8.89 10.62 72.90
CA ALA A 774 7.75 10.24 72.08
C ALA A 774 8.08 10.28 70.58
N MET A 775 8.82 11.28 70.09
CA MET A 775 9.26 11.34 68.69
C MET A 775 10.23 10.20 68.32
N GLU A 776 11.21 9.91 69.17
CA GLU A 776 12.17 8.80 68.94
C GLU A 776 11.46 7.45 68.90
N GLU A 777 10.51 7.23 69.80
CA GLU A 777 9.73 5.99 69.84
C GLU A 777 8.75 5.89 68.66
N ILE A 778 8.15 6.99 68.20
CA ILE A 778 7.36 7.07 66.97
C ILE A 778 8.22 6.67 65.76
N GLN A 779 9.42 7.23 65.65
CA GLN A 779 10.37 6.90 64.58
C GLN A 779 10.72 5.40 64.59
N LYS A 780 11.11 4.86 65.75
CA LYS A 780 11.43 3.43 65.90
C LYS A 780 10.25 2.53 65.52
N GLU A 781 9.04 2.95 65.88
CA GLU A 781 7.81 2.20 65.63
C GLU A 781 7.39 2.21 64.15
N VAL A 782 7.54 3.34 63.46
CA VAL A 782 7.31 3.47 62.01
C VAL A 782 8.36 2.65 61.23
N MET A 783 9.64 2.75 61.61
CA MET A 783 10.73 2.02 60.95
C MET A 783 10.64 0.51 61.08
N GLY A 784 10.12 0.01 62.21
CA GLY A 784 9.90 -1.42 62.40
C GLY A 784 8.65 -1.97 61.70
N ALA A 785 7.72 -1.11 61.29
CA ALA A 785 6.42 -1.52 60.78
C ALA A 785 6.33 -1.60 59.24
N PHE A 786 7.06 -0.74 58.52
CA PHE A 786 6.93 -0.61 57.07
C PHE A 786 8.13 -1.19 56.32
N THR A 787 7.84 -2.01 55.31
CA THR A 787 8.87 -2.65 54.47
C THR A 787 9.45 -1.71 53.41
N ASN A 788 8.62 -0.81 52.89
CA ASN A 788 9.05 0.21 51.95
C ASN A 788 9.56 1.45 52.70
N PHE A 789 10.85 1.71 52.57
CA PHE A 789 11.52 2.85 53.20
C PHE A 789 10.88 4.20 52.84
N ASN A 790 10.52 4.40 51.57
CA ASN A 790 9.91 5.65 51.10
C ASN A 790 8.52 5.85 51.70
N CYS A 791 7.76 4.77 51.85
CA CYS A 791 6.45 4.81 52.49
C CYS A 791 6.61 5.13 53.98
N GLY A 792 7.50 4.44 54.69
CA GLY A 792 7.81 4.70 56.10
C GLY A 792 8.25 6.15 56.36
N ALA A 793 9.11 6.71 55.51
CA ALA A 793 9.54 8.11 55.62
C ALA A 793 8.38 9.11 55.43
N LYS A 794 7.49 8.87 54.46
CA LYS A 794 6.29 9.69 54.25
C LYS A 794 5.35 9.63 55.46
N ILE A 795 5.12 8.44 56.00
CA ILE A 795 4.27 8.21 57.17
C ILE A 795 4.86 8.91 58.41
N LEU A 796 6.18 8.79 58.64
CA LEU A 796 6.83 9.49 59.75
C LEU A 796 6.67 11.00 59.61
N LYS A 797 6.95 11.55 58.42
CA LYS A 797 6.80 12.99 58.17
C LYS A 797 5.37 13.46 58.43
N GLN A 798 4.38 12.66 58.01
CA GLN A 798 2.97 12.95 58.26
C GLN A 798 2.62 12.88 59.75
N ALA A 799 3.12 11.87 60.48
CA ALA A 799 2.90 11.74 61.92
C ALA A 799 3.49 12.91 62.71
N LEU A 800 4.72 13.30 62.40
CA LEU A 800 5.40 14.43 63.04
C LEU A 800 4.75 15.77 62.69
N ALA A 801 4.30 15.96 61.44
CA ALA A 801 3.54 17.14 61.06
C ALA A 801 2.18 17.21 61.77
N GLN A 802 1.48 16.09 61.89
CA GLN A 802 0.20 16.02 62.59
C GLN A 802 0.37 16.27 64.11
N LEU A 803 1.45 15.76 64.71
CA LEU A 803 1.82 16.09 66.08
C LEU A 803 2.03 17.59 66.28
N LEU A 804 2.77 18.23 65.36
CA LEU A 804 2.98 19.68 65.38
C LEU A 804 1.65 20.44 65.24
N LEU A 805 0.73 19.97 64.39
CA LEU A 805 -0.59 20.59 64.22
C LEU A 805 -1.42 20.51 65.51
N TYR A 806 -1.51 19.34 66.15
CA TYR A 806 -2.21 19.20 67.44
C TYR A 806 -1.60 20.10 68.51
N TYR A 807 -0.28 20.15 68.59
CA TYR A 807 0.40 21.00 69.57
C TYR A 807 0.22 22.50 69.28
N SER A 808 0.29 22.90 68.01
CA SER A 808 0.04 24.30 67.61
C SER A 808 -1.39 24.74 67.91
N ARG A 809 -2.38 23.84 67.70
CA ARG A 809 -3.78 24.06 68.08
C ARG A 809 -3.94 24.15 69.59
N PHE A 810 -3.30 23.27 70.36
CA PHE A 810 -3.26 23.34 71.81
C PHE A 810 -2.70 24.69 72.31
N GLN A 811 -1.58 25.14 71.75
CA GLN A 811 -1.01 26.45 72.08
C GLN A 811 -1.95 27.61 71.75
N ARG A 812 -2.69 27.56 70.64
CA ARG A 812 -3.70 28.56 70.30
C ARG A 812 -4.87 28.56 71.29
N ILE A 813 -5.40 27.39 71.65
CA ILE A 813 -6.46 27.26 72.66
C ILE A 813 -5.98 27.83 73.99
N LEU A 814 -4.74 27.54 74.38
CA LEU A 814 -4.11 28.03 75.60
C LEU A 814 -3.86 29.55 75.59
N GLN A 815 -3.54 30.12 74.42
CA GLN A 815 -3.42 31.57 74.23
C GLN A 815 -4.80 32.27 74.27
N THR A 816 -5.81 31.73 73.59
CA THR A 816 -7.16 32.32 73.53
C THR A 816 -7.90 32.22 74.86
N ALA A 817 -7.84 31.06 75.53
CA ALA A 817 -8.50 30.85 76.83
C ALA A 817 -7.94 31.75 77.95
N LEU A 818 -6.76 32.33 77.75
CA LEU A 818 -6.04 33.10 78.75
C LEU A 818 -5.80 34.56 78.37
N GLN A 819 -6.34 35.01 77.23
CA GLN A 819 -6.45 36.44 76.89
C GLN A 819 -7.30 37.22 77.90
N SER A 820 -8.17 36.53 78.65
CA SER A 820 -9.06 37.09 79.67
C SER A 820 -8.45 37.13 81.09
N ALA A 821 -7.23 36.60 81.31
CA ALA A 821 -6.59 36.54 82.62
C ALA A 821 -5.63 37.74 82.86
N PRO A 822 -5.61 38.36 84.07
CA PRO A 822 -4.83 39.57 84.35
C PRO A 822 -3.30 39.36 84.45
N SER A 823 -2.81 38.11 84.50
CA SER A 823 -1.36 37.79 84.50
C SER A 823 -1.09 36.43 83.86
N GLN A 824 -0.02 36.32 83.08
CA GLN A 824 0.39 35.04 82.48
C GLN A 824 0.87 34.06 83.57
N PRO A 825 0.31 32.84 83.67
CA PRO A 825 0.73 31.82 84.61
C PRO A 825 2.17 31.34 84.38
N ALA A 826 2.84 30.93 85.48
CA ALA A 826 4.26 30.53 85.46
C ALA A 826 4.58 29.37 84.50
N PHE A 827 3.64 28.46 84.25
CA PHE A 827 3.83 27.30 83.37
C PHE A 827 3.94 27.66 81.87
N PHE A 828 3.66 28.91 81.46
CA PHE A 828 3.92 29.37 80.09
C PHE A 828 5.41 29.33 79.72
N ARG A 829 6.31 29.36 80.71
CA ARG A 829 7.75 29.23 80.49
C ARG A 829 8.16 27.81 80.11
N ASP A 830 7.33 26.82 80.47
CA ASP A 830 7.53 25.40 80.17
C ASP A 830 6.98 25.02 78.77
N LEU A 831 6.43 25.98 78.02
CA LEU A 831 5.90 25.77 76.67
C LEU A 831 7.04 25.56 75.67
N VAL A 832 7.02 24.44 74.96
CA VAL A 832 8.00 24.16 73.90
C VAL A 832 7.71 25.06 72.69
N PRO A 833 8.67 25.86 72.19
CA PRO A 833 8.42 26.68 71.01
C PRO A 833 8.19 25.82 69.75
N ASN A 834 7.23 26.22 68.91
CA ASN A 834 6.99 25.53 67.62
C ASN A 834 8.23 25.51 66.71
N SER A 835 9.11 26.51 66.83
CA SER A 835 10.40 26.55 66.13
C SER A 835 11.33 25.40 66.53
N THR A 836 11.31 25.01 67.81
CA THR A 836 12.13 23.91 68.37
C THR A 836 11.59 22.55 67.92
N LEU A 837 10.26 22.39 67.93
CA LEU A 837 9.61 21.22 67.35
C LEU A 837 9.89 21.11 65.84
N LEU A 838 9.77 22.20 65.08
CA LEU A 838 10.07 22.22 63.65
C LEU A 838 11.53 21.87 63.33
N SER A 839 12.49 22.35 64.14
CA SER A 839 13.91 22.00 63.94
C SER A 839 14.18 20.52 64.19
N GLU A 840 13.58 19.95 65.25
CA GLU A 840 13.75 18.53 65.54
C GLU A 840 12.98 17.64 64.54
N ILE A 841 11.78 18.02 64.11
CA ILE A 841 11.07 17.34 63.02
C ILE A 841 11.91 17.35 61.73
N LYS A 842 12.58 18.45 61.40
CA LYS A 842 13.50 18.52 60.26
C LYS A 842 14.73 17.62 60.47
N LYS A 843 15.24 17.48 61.69
CA LYS A 843 16.37 16.61 62.02
C LYS A 843 15.99 15.13 61.92
N HIS A 844 14.87 14.73 62.51
CA HIS A 844 14.31 13.38 62.39
C HIS A 844 13.86 13.05 60.96
N SER A 845 13.43 14.04 60.18
CA SER A 845 13.12 13.87 58.75
C SER A 845 14.37 13.83 57.85
N LYS A 846 15.51 14.36 58.30
CA LYS A 846 16.81 14.34 57.57
C LYS A 846 17.71 13.18 57.99
N ALA A 847 17.50 12.64 59.18
CA ALA A 847 18.12 11.41 59.67
C ALA A 847 17.53 10.14 59.01
N PHE A 848 16.59 10.32 58.09
CA PHE A 848 16.08 9.34 57.15
C PHE A 848 16.82 9.44 55.83
#